data_AF-A0A0D0U443-F1
#
_entry.id   AF-A0A0D0U443-F1
#
_cell.length_a   1.000
_cell.length_b   1.000
_cell.length_c   1.000
_cell.angle_alpha   90.00
_cell.angle_beta   90.00
_cell.angle_gamma   90.00
#
_symmetry.space_group_name_H-M   'P 1'
#
loop_
_entity.id
_entity.type
_entity.pdbx_description
1 polymer ?
#
loop_
_entity_poly.entity_id
_entity_poly.type
_entity_poly.pdbx_seq_one_letter_code
_entity_poly.pdbx_strand_id
1 'polypeptide(L)'
;MSALAARRAAAAAANPKPEQHASSIEEISVPGVLTPPSPKRRKTRQTSPKPPSKAGYSADVSSSRQFFQAADSLAEQRTGRFSPSAPNSDNGTSSSSVGDSDEDMAQEDVFEERDVIDGARDQRKASMTTNMSASGHSKRLDPVRMDITSQFNPKDNVNLCRITEEQLASAGMNDGHPGPGVIVSLAQNESLAIAGLFLLTPLQHALSIYSTVLSPSLSSFPVYAPTSHPLPVISPASPQASGISSVLNNIDFPLSFQKDFDRTLLLIRENRCGIDGLRNGAVPGFSNIWLEDSGLWELRGVHPVVGSFPVPVYPYCTPPSWSRAISSLSSSDDDLQTPFVGLVKGPKRSGKSTFARSLINNLLRRFQKVAWLECDLGQGEFGCGAVVGLWILDKPVLGPPFTHPLLPSRSHYLGTYTPLTCPDEYLAAIRHLIEHYKYELQYTSEYSALHTSLDDKIATHMPLVINTQGWMKGLGEDLLNVIESMAQPTRVFSFESQPEELYSGQGWTSTPPWQAAQLPYDPAYPTTSPVEKESTQTYTLETAPISALQARYTPADLRVLSTITYFHASLHPTQSIPVTWDLSSPLVCKIPWEVELGTGKALEKVYLIGEGSEGVLEEDLPIALNGAIVALAEMLGGYEDQPIVYEQGRSPPPTDSINFLGLAVIRSLSSANSVDSGLKLQLLTPLPPSYLSRARILIKNGALELPLPGMTDWRRGGVNEEGMLGKGWEEVPFLDVGGPDIIGGERRRFRKNIMRKGM
;
A
#
# COMPACT_ATOMS: atom_id res chain seq x y z
N MET A 1 43.55 15.36 -17.13
CA MET A 1 44.05 16.54 -16.38
C MET A 1 44.11 16.17 -14.90
N SER A 2 45.28 16.36 -14.29
CA SER A 2 45.77 15.72 -13.07
C SER A 2 45.04 16.10 -11.77
N ALA A 3 44.93 15.14 -10.84
CA ALA A 3 44.37 15.18 -9.49
C ALA A 3 44.99 16.22 -8.53
N LEU A 4 45.94 17.04 -8.99
CA LEU A 4 46.50 18.15 -8.24
C LEU A 4 45.63 19.43 -8.28
N ALA A 5 44.74 19.57 -9.27
CA ALA A 5 43.91 20.77 -9.41
C ALA A 5 42.73 20.80 -8.42
N ALA A 6 42.17 19.63 -8.08
CA ALA A 6 41.05 19.52 -7.14
C ALA A 6 41.44 19.81 -5.68
N ARG A 7 42.72 19.63 -5.32
CA ARG A 7 43.21 19.79 -3.95
C ARG A 7 43.47 21.24 -3.53
N ARG A 8 43.56 22.18 -4.49
CA ARG A 8 43.73 23.62 -4.20
C ARG A 8 42.42 24.39 -4.04
N ALA A 9 41.29 23.86 -4.52
CA ALA A 9 39.99 24.50 -4.34
C ALA A 9 39.37 24.25 -2.94
N ALA A 10 39.74 23.14 -2.28
CA ALA A 10 39.19 22.77 -0.98
C ALA A 10 39.85 23.48 0.24
N ALA A 11 40.98 24.16 0.06
CA ALA A 11 41.72 24.82 1.15
C ALA A 11 41.32 26.30 1.38
N ALA A 12 40.43 26.86 0.57
CA ALA A 12 40.05 28.28 0.64
C ALA A 12 38.71 28.55 1.38
N ALA A 13 38.02 27.52 1.86
CA ALA A 13 36.67 27.65 2.43
C ALA A 13 36.57 27.45 3.97
N ALA A 14 37.70 27.32 4.67
CA ALA A 14 37.70 27.04 6.12
C ALA A 14 38.51 28.08 6.89
N ASN A 15 37.92 29.25 7.16
CA ASN A 15 38.17 30.09 8.35
C ASN A 15 37.37 31.41 8.30
N PRO A 16 36.38 31.64 9.17
CA PRO A 16 36.01 32.97 9.58
C PRO A 16 36.63 33.28 10.95
N LYS A 17 37.41 34.36 11.01
CA LYS A 17 37.86 35.01 12.25
C LYS A 17 36.70 35.85 12.85
N PRO A 18 36.71 36.09 14.17
CA PRO A 18 35.62 36.76 14.88
C PRO A 18 35.83 38.28 14.90
N GLU A 19 34.77 39.07 14.70
CA GLU A 19 34.78 40.51 14.95
C GLU A 19 33.66 40.94 15.90
N GLN A 20 34.03 41.96 16.68
CA GLN A 20 33.52 42.33 17.99
C GLN A 20 32.36 43.33 17.93
N HIS A 21 31.62 43.35 19.04
CA HIS A 21 30.61 44.32 19.43
C HIS A 21 31.02 45.79 19.26
N ALA A 22 30.10 46.60 18.74
CA ALA A 22 30.02 48.03 19.06
C ALA A 22 28.56 48.40 19.37
N SER A 23 28.34 48.84 20.60
CA SER A 23 27.11 49.38 21.16
C SER A 23 26.86 50.81 20.70
N SER A 24 25.62 51.14 20.36
CA SER A 24 25.09 52.50 20.53
C SER A 24 23.62 52.41 20.93
N ILE A 25 23.30 53.07 22.04
CA ILE A 25 21.98 53.22 22.65
C ILE A 25 21.46 54.57 22.19
N GLU A 26 20.24 54.62 21.66
CA GLU A 26 19.36 55.79 21.74
C GLU A 26 17.91 55.31 21.88
N GLU A 27 17.14 56.11 22.61
CA GLU A 27 16.01 55.75 23.46
C GLU A 27 14.68 56.28 22.86
N ILE A 28 13.52 55.79 23.36
CA ILE A 28 12.14 56.35 23.25
C ILE A 28 11.35 55.92 21.97
N SER A 29 10.12 55.37 21.95
CA SER A 29 8.92 55.40 22.82
C SER A 29 7.95 54.24 22.52
N VAL A 30 7.12 53.87 23.50
CA VAL A 30 5.98 52.91 23.43
C VAL A 30 4.66 53.70 23.27
N PRO A 31 3.74 53.32 22.36
CA PRO A 31 2.48 52.61 22.72
C PRO A 31 2.05 51.61 21.62
N GLY A 32 1.21 50.58 21.79
CA GLY A 32 0.21 50.19 22.76
C GLY A 32 -0.55 48.97 22.19
N VAL A 33 -1.06 48.12 23.07
CA VAL A 33 -1.75 46.85 22.82
C VAL A 33 -3.07 47.03 22.06
N LEU A 34 -3.35 46.20 21.04
CA LEU A 34 -4.71 45.98 20.53
C LEU A 34 -4.98 44.50 20.20
N THR A 35 -5.92 43.94 20.94
CA THR A 35 -6.62 42.67 20.77
C THR A 35 -7.77 42.76 19.74
N PRO A 36 -8.28 41.63 19.21
CA PRO A 36 -9.16 41.61 18.04
C PRO A 36 -10.65 41.75 18.41
N PRO A 37 -11.53 42.23 17.51
CA PRO A 37 -12.97 42.23 17.76
C PRO A 37 -13.72 41.14 17.00
N SER A 38 -14.62 40.47 17.71
CA SER A 38 -15.73 39.65 17.19
C SER A 38 -17.09 40.32 17.55
N PRO A 39 -18.25 39.81 17.10
CA PRO A 39 -19.15 40.48 16.17
C PRO A 39 -20.41 41.11 16.82
N LYS A 40 -21.11 42.01 16.11
CA LYS A 40 -22.47 42.46 16.50
C LYS A 40 -23.49 42.40 15.36
N ARG A 41 -24.51 41.57 15.62
CA ARG A 41 -25.89 41.56 15.09
C ARG A 41 -26.49 42.96 14.87
N ARG A 42 -27.30 43.11 13.80
CA ARG A 42 -28.57 43.84 13.88
C ARG A 42 -29.59 43.37 12.82
N LYS A 43 -30.86 43.27 13.25
CA LYS A 43 -32.06 42.79 12.54
C LYS A 43 -32.82 43.91 11.78
N THR A 44 -33.33 43.54 10.60
CA THR A 44 -34.62 43.85 9.91
C THR A 44 -35.23 45.26 9.87
N ARG A 45 -35.71 45.69 8.67
CA ARG A 45 -37.15 45.69 8.29
C ARG A 45 -37.40 46.01 6.79
N GLN A 46 -38.48 45.40 6.28
CA GLN A 46 -39.10 45.28 4.95
C GLN A 46 -39.46 46.58 4.18
N THR A 47 -39.62 46.50 2.85
CA THR A 47 -40.92 46.49 2.12
C THR A 47 -40.75 46.39 0.59
N SER A 48 -41.60 45.57 -0.04
CA SER A 48 -41.81 45.40 -1.49
C SER A 48 -42.99 46.26 -1.97
N PRO A 49 -43.28 46.40 -3.29
CA PRO A 49 -44.19 45.45 -3.96
C PRO A 49 -43.98 45.22 -5.49
N LYS A 50 -44.61 44.14 -5.98
CA LYS A 50 -44.76 43.69 -7.39
C LYS A 50 -45.75 44.54 -8.20
N PRO A 51 -45.79 44.41 -9.55
CA PRO A 51 -46.99 44.63 -10.36
C PRO A 51 -47.53 43.34 -11.03
N PRO A 52 -48.75 43.38 -11.62
CA PRO A 52 -49.71 42.27 -11.63
C PRO A 52 -49.97 41.64 -13.01
N SER A 53 -50.72 40.53 -13.00
CA SER A 53 -51.35 39.89 -14.15
C SER A 53 -52.61 40.62 -14.63
N LYS A 54 -52.89 40.61 -15.95
CA LYS A 54 -54.25 40.70 -16.53
C LYS A 54 -54.28 40.07 -17.94
N ALA A 55 -55.46 39.54 -18.25
CA ALA A 55 -55.84 38.69 -19.37
C ALA A 55 -56.30 39.45 -20.64
N GLY A 56 -56.47 38.72 -21.75
CA GLY A 56 -57.53 39.02 -22.74
C GLY A 56 -57.31 38.57 -24.20
N TYR A 57 -58.14 37.61 -24.65
CA TYR A 57 -58.72 37.38 -26.02
C TYR A 57 -57.78 37.11 -27.22
N SER A 58 -58.12 36.39 -28.30
CA SER A 58 -59.15 35.42 -28.74
C SER A 58 -58.91 35.19 -30.25
N ALA A 59 -59.14 33.96 -30.76
CA ALA A 59 -59.53 33.55 -32.14
C ALA A 59 -58.84 32.20 -32.46
N ASP A 60 -59.52 31.05 -32.35
CA ASP A 60 -60.50 30.41 -33.25
C ASP A 60 -59.84 29.31 -34.11
N VAL A 61 -60.17 28.03 -33.81
CA VAL A 61 -60.96 27.08 -34.66
C VAL A 61 -60.06 26.36 -35.68
N SER A 62 -59.96 25.03 -35.84
CA SER A 62 -60.81 23.83 -35.66
C SER A 62 -59.82 22.62 -35.58
N SER A 63 -60.13 21.36 -35.24
CA SER A 63 -61.34 20.54 -35.37
C SER A 63 -61.18 19.27 -34.50
N SER A 64 -62.18 18.98 -33.65
CA SER A 64 -62.90 17.69 -33.47
C SER A 64 -62.24 16.37 -33.92
N ARG A 65 -62.35 15.21 -33.24
CA ARG A 65 -63.44 14.61 -32.42
C ARG A 65 -62.93 13.27 -31.80
N GLN A 66 -63.19 13.00 -30.52
CA GLN A 66 -64.13 11.97 -29.97
C GLN A 66 -63.75 10.49 -30.22
N PHE A 67 -63.36 9.72 -29.19
CA PHE A 67 -64.17 8.98 -28.18
C PHE A 67 -64.79 7.66 -28.71
N PHE A 68 -64.38 6.51 -28.13
CA PHE A 68 -65.22 5.50 -27.42
C PHE A 68 -64.55 4.10 -27.36
N GLN A 69 -64.59 3.49 -26.15
CA GLN A 69 -64.91 2.09 -25.74
C GLN A 69 -64.56 0.90 -26.67
N ALA A 70 -64.35 -0.34 -26.23
CA ALA A 70 -64.17 -1.08 -24.97
C ALA A 70 -63.97 -2.57 -25.38
N ALA A 71 -63.49 -3.37 -24.43
CA ALA A 71 -63.73 -4.81 -24.26
C ALA A 71 -62.99 -5.87 -25.11
N ASP A 72 -62.55 -6.88 -24.37
CA ASP A 72 -62.51 -8.32 -24.64
C ASP A 72 -61.41 -8.96 -25.51
N SER A 73 -60.47 -9.54 -24.76
CA SER A 73 -60.23 -10.99 -24.68
C SER A 73 -59.49 -11.75 -25.79
N LEU A 74 -58.77 -12.77 -25.29
CA LEU A 74 -58.34 -14.02 -25.91
C LEU A 74 -56.89 -14.11 -26.43
N ALA A 75 -56.23 -15.08 -25.83
CA ALA A 75 -55.00 -15.74 -26.22
C ALA A 75 -55.10 -16.36 -27.62
N GLU A 76 -53.97 -16.44 -28.34
CA GLU A 76 -53.38 -17.73 -28.72
C GLU A 76 -52.04 -17.56 -29.44
N GLN A 77 -51.16 -18.53 -29.16
CA GLN A 77 -49.92 -18.81 -29.85
C GLN A 77 -50.17 -19.12 -31.34
N ARG A 78 -49.20 -18.81 -32.22
CA ARG A 78 -48.49 -19.82 -33.05
C ARG A 78 -47.61 -19.21 -34.16
N THR A 79 -46.37 -19.71 -34.18
CA THR A 79 -45.57 -20.20 -35.33
C THR A 79 -45.38 -19.32 -36.57
N GLY A 80 -44.10 -19.07 -36.89
CA GLY A 80 -43.66 -18.38 -38.10
C GLY A 80 -43.61 -19.25 -39.37
N ARG A 81 -43.07 -18.65 -40.44
CA ARG A 81 -42.38 -19.32 -41.57
C ARG A 81 -41.68 -18.29 -42.49
N PHE A 82 -40.36 -18.50 -42.63
CA PHE A 82 -39.53 -18.59 -43.85
C PHE A 82 -39.53 -17.48 -44.94
N SER A 83 -38.32 -16.87 -45.13
CA SER A 83 -37.40 -16.81 -46.32
C SER A 83 -37.95 -16.71 -47.76
N PRO A 84 -37.21 -16.26 -48.81
CA PRO A 84 -35.73 -16.33 -49.03
C PRO A 84 -35.11 -15.05 -49.70
N SER A 85 -33.79 -14.84 -49.81
CA SER A 85 -32.93 -15.47 -50.82
C SER A 85 -31.47 -15.02 -50.65
N ALA A 86 -30.55 -15.98 -50.72
CA ALA A 86 -29.15 -15.80 -51.10
C ALA A 86 -28.96 -16.34 -52.54
N PRO A 87 -27.86 -15.99 -53.23
CA PRO A 87 -26.90 -17.05 -53.53
C PRO A 87 -25.42 -16.68 -53.31
N ASN A 88 -24.66 -17.75 -53.07
CA ASN A 88 -23.25 -17.89 -52.69
C ASN A 88 -22.22 -17.37 -53.72
N SER A 89 -21.02 -17.01 -53.23
CA SER A 89 -19.78 -17.78 -53.51
C SER A 89 -18.64 -17.42 -52.54
N ASP A 90 -17.88 -18.45 -52.19
CA ASP A 90 -16.89 -18.56 -51.10
C ASP A 90 -15.60 -17.74 -51.29
N ASN A 91 -15.05 -17.24 -50.17
CA ASN A 91 -13.73 -17.67 -49.68
C ASN A 91 -13.49 -17.12 -48.26
N GLY A 92 -13.39 -18.03 -47.30
CA GLY A 92 -13.25 -17.73 -45.89
C GLY A 92 -11.83 -17.31 -45.49
N THR A 93 -11.76 -16.22 -44.73
CA THR A 93 -10.77 -15.97 -43.65
C THR A 93 -11.31 -14.80 -42.82
N SER A 94 -11.80 -15.08 -41.62
CA SER A 94 -12.16 -14.06 -40.62
C SER A 94 -11.94 -14.68 -39.24
N SER A 95 -10.94 -14.23 -38.49
CA SER A 95 -11.07 -13.12 -37.52
C SER A 95 -12.04 -13.46 -36.40
N SER A 96 -11.55 -14.18 -35.38
CA SER A 96 -12.22 -14.27 -34.08
C SER A 96 -11.61 -13.22 -33.14
N SER A 97 -12.35 -12.13 -32.98
CA SER A 97 -12.27 -11.21 -31.85
C SER A 97 -12.52 -11.99 -30.56
N VAL A 98 -11.59 -11.91 -29.61
CA VAL A 98 -11.71 -12.51 -28.28
C VAL A 98 -11.73 -11.36 -27.29
N GLY A 99 -12.93 -11.07 -26.77
CA GLY A 99 -13.16 -10.11 -25.71
C GLY A 99 -13.72 -10.81 -24.47
N ASP A 100 -13.28 -10.28 -23.34
CA ASP A 100 -13.88 -10.27 -22.01
C ASP A 100 -14.04 -11.58 -21.21
N SER A 101 -13.20 -11.68 -20.18
CA SER A 101 -13.55 -12.33 -18.91
C SER A 101 -12.91 -11.58 -17.75
N ASP A 102 -13.64 -10.61 -17.18
CA ASP A 102 -13.49 -10.12 -15.80
C ASP A 102 -14.78 -9.41 -15.38
N GLU A 103 -15.87 -10.18 -15.24
CA GLU A 103 -17.09 -9.75 -14.57
C GLU A 103 -17.57 -10.83 -13.59
N ASP A 104 -17.18 -10.73 -12.32
CA ASP A 104 -17.86 -11.41 -11.22
C ASP A 104 -19.07 -10.56 -10.79
N MET A 105 -20.22 -10.83 -11.40
CA MET A 105 -21.52 -10.31 -10.95
C MET A 105 -22.13 -11.25 -9.91
N ALA A 106 -22.48 -10.68 -8.77
CA ALA A 106 -23.34 -11.29 -7.75
C ALA A 106 -24.69 -11.69 -8.37
N GLN A 107 -25.09 -12.95 -8.17
CA GLN A 107 -26.44 -13.42 -8.49
C GLN A 107 -27.35 -13.18 -7.29
N GLU A 108 -28.38 -12.36 -7.49
CA GLU A 108 -29.55 -12.24 -6.60
C GLU A 108 -30.58 -13.31 -7.00
N ASP A 109 -30.89 -14.21 -6.06
CA ASP A 109 -32.00 -15.14 -6.19
C ASP A 109 -33.33 -14.38 -6.02
N VAL A 110 -34.21 -14.53 -7.02
CA VAL A 110 -35.58 -14.02 -7.01
C VAL A 110 -36.44 -14.95 -6.14
N PHE A 111 -37.02 -14.43 -5.05
CA PHE A 111 -38.09 -15.08 -4.30
C PHE A 111 -39.38 -14.25 -4.35
N GLU A 112 -40.48 -14.92 -4.64
CA GLU A 112 -41.85 -14.39 -4.76
C GLU A 112 -42.42 -13.90 -3.41
N GLU A 113 -43.25 -12.84 -3.49
CA GLU A 113 -43.95 -12.18 -2.37
C GLU A 113 -45.20 -12.93 -1.88
N ARG A 114 -45.45 -12.83 -0.55
CA ARG A 114 -46.73 -12.59 0.21
C ARG A 114 -46.52 -13.05 1.67
N ASP A 115 -46.96 -12.43 2.75
CA ASP A 115 -47.93 -11.36 3.04
C ASP A 115 -47.52 -10.59 4.33
N VAL A 116 -48.06 -9.38 4.47
CA VAL A 116 -47.79 -8.32 5.47
C VAL A 116 -48.44 -8.61 6.85
N ILE A 117 -47.71 -8.41 7.97
CA ILE A 117 -48.23 -7.83 9.24
C ILE A 117 -47.16 -6.98 9.96
N ASP A 118 -47.60 -5.82 10.41
CA ASP A 118 -46.97 -4.67 11.07
C ASP A 118 -46.43 -4.93 12.51
N GLY A 119 -45.43 -4.16 12.97
CA GLY A 119 -45.08 -4.08 14.41
C GLY A 119 -43.61 -3.81 14.83
N ALA A 120 -43.27 -2.52 14.97
CA ALA A 120 -42.43 -1.87 16.00
C ALA A 120 -41.25 -2.59 16.75
N ARG A 121 -40.12 -1.85 16.78
CA ARG A 121 -39.16 -1.59 17.90
C ARG A 121 -38.13 -2.65 18.33
N ASP A 122 -36.88 -2.16 18.42
CA ASP A 122 -35.79 -2.46 19.38
C ASP A 122 -35.75 -3.82 20.11
N GLN A 123 -34.68 -4.60 19.89
CA GLN A 123 -33.73 -5.07 20.92
C GLN A 123 -32.85 -6.22 20.41
N ARG A 124 -31.54 -6.16 20.75
CA ARG A 124 -30.61 -7.29 20.71
C ARG A 124 -31.14 -8.44 21.57
N LYS A 125 -31.10 -9.68 21.05
CA LYS A 125 -30.82 -10.90 21.81
C LYS A 125 -30.46 -12.06 20.89
N ALA A 126 -29.41 -12.79 21.27
CA ALA A 126 -29.03 -14.06 20.70
C ALA A 126 -30.12 -15.13 20.96
N SER A 127 -30.44 -15.94 19.96
CA SER A 127 -30.78 -17.35 20.18
C SER A 127 -30.79 -18.18 18.89
N MET A 128 -30.09 -19.31 18.98
CA MET A 128 -30.36 -20.64 18.39
C MET A 128 -31.01 -20.72 17.00
N THR A 129 -30.19 -21.11 16.01
CA THR A 129 -30.68 -21.68 14.74
C THR A 129 -30.79 -23.19 14.86
N THR A 130 -32.03 -23.67 14.77
CA THR A 130 -32.44 -25.05 14.51
C THR A 130 -31.97 -25.52 13.14
N ASN A 131 -31.50 -26.77 13.09
CA ASN A 131 -31.10 -27.52 11.90
C ASN A 131 -32.25 -27.60 10.88
N MET A 132 -32.00 -27.12 9.66
CA MET A 132 -32.63 -27.65 8.45
C MET A 132 -31.52 -28.07 7.49
N SER A 133 -31.41 -29.38 7.29
CA SER A 133 -30.47 -30.06 6.43
C SER A 133 -30.89 -29.93 4.96
N ALA A 134 -30.16 -29.13 4.19
CA ALA A 134 -30.11 -29.25 2.73
C ALA A 134 -28.81 -29.98 2.37
N SER A 135 -28.94 -31.18 1.81
CA SER A 135 -27.84 -32.07 1.45
C SER A 135 -27.14 -31.59 0.17
N GLY A 136 -26.09 -30.80 0.34
CA GLY A 136 -25.06 -30.55 -0.68
C GLY A 136 -23.70 -30.59 0.01
N HIS A 137 -22.95 -31.67 -0.18
CA HIS A 137 -21.64 -31.86 0.45
C HIS A 137 -20.57 -30.97 -0.22
N SER A 138 -20.56 -29.68 0.12
CA SER A 138 -19.33 -28.88 0.07
C SER A 138 -18.66 -29.01 1.43
N LYS A 139 -17.53 -29.71 1.52
CA LYS A 139 -16.69 -29.70 2.72
C LYS A 139 -16.18 -28.26 2.91
N ARG A 140 -16.89 -27.44 3.69
CA ARG A 140 -16.30 -26.24 4.29
C ARG A 140 -15.09 -26.71 5.09
N LEU A 141 -13.90 -26.37 4.62
CA LEU A 141 -12.70 -26.46 5.44
C LEU A 141 -12.90 -25.48 6.58
N ASP A 142 -13.22 -25.99 7.77
CA ASP A 142 -13.36 -25.16 8.96
C ASP A 142 -12.02 -24.42 9.18
N PRO A 143 -12.04 -23.08 9.35
CA PRO A 143 -10.83 -22.34 9.65
C PRO A 143 -10.23 -22.90 10.94
N VAL A 144 -8.96 -23.29 10.89
CA VAL A 144 -8.25 -23.83 12.06
C VAL A 144 -8.33 -22.79 13.17
N ARG A 145 -9.06 -23.12 14.23
CA ARG A 145 -9.25 -22.24 15.39
C ARG A 145 -7.99 -22.31 16.25
N MET A 146 -6.95 -21.57 15.85
CA MET A 146 -5.75 -21.41 16.67
C MET A 146 -6.05 -20.41 17.78
N ASP A 147 -5.87 -20.85 19.03
CA ASP A 147 -5.96 -19.96 20.19
C ASP A 147 -4.78 -18.96 20.14
N ILE A 148 -5.08 -17.68 20.29
CA ILE A 148 -4.14 -16.55 20.23
C ILE A 148 -4.01 -15.85 21.59
N THR A 149 -4.57 -16.45 22.64
CA THR A 149 -4.44 -15.90 23.98
C THR A 149 -2.99 -15.94 24.47
N SER A 150 -2.54 -14.83 25.04
CA SER A 150 -1.23 -14.74 25.68
C SER A 150 -1.19 -15.69 26.87
N GLN A 151 -0.12 -16.47 26.94
CA GLN A 151 0.15 -17.32 28.10
C GLN A 151 0.77 -16.51 29.25
N PHE A 152 1.36 -15.36 28.93
CA PHE A 152 1.86 -14.40 29.92
C PHE A 152 0.72 -13.83 30.77
N ASN A 153 0.82 -13.98 32.09
CA ASN A 153 -0.11 -13.41 33.06
C ASN A 153 0.53 -12.19 33.77
N PRO A 154 0.14 -10.95 33.45
CA PRO A 154 0.76 -9.76 34.01
C PRO A 154 0.48 -9.61 35.52
N LYS A 155 1.53 -9.37 36.29
CA LYS A 155 1.52 -9.04 37.72
C LYS A 155 2.43 -7.83 37.95
N ASP A 156 1.79 -6.74 38.35
CA ASP A 156 2.48 -5.47 38.64
C ASP A 156 3.60 -5.66 39.66
N ASN A 157 4.76 -5.10 39.34
CA ASN A 157 5.99 -5.15 40.13
C ASN A 157 6.59 -6.56 40.35
N VAL A 158 6.05 -7.59 39.68
CA VAL A 158 6.56 -8.97 39.73
C VAL A 158 7.12 -9.39 38.38
N ASN A 159 6.33 -9.35 37.32
CA ASN A 159 6.77 -9.66 35.96
C ASN A 159 6.38 -8.56 34.94
N LEU A 160 5.73 -7.49 35.42
CA LEU A 160 5.44 -6.28 34.67
C LEU A 160 5.89 -5.08 35.51
N CYS A 161 6.79 -4.25 34.98
CA CYS A 161 7.28 -3.05 35.64
C CYS A 161 7.01 -1.83 34.76
N ARG A 162 6.27 -0.84 35.26
CA ARG A 162 6.04 0.43 34.54
C ARG A 162 7.27 1.32 34.67
N ILE A 163 7.65 1.97 33.58
CA ILE A 163 8.79 2.87 33.54
C ILE A 163 8.42 4.17 32.84
N THR A 164 8.84 5.28 33.44
CA THR A 164 8.62 6.63 32.91
C THR A 164 9.66 7.00 31.85
N GLU A 165 9.36 8.03 31.06
CA GLU A 165 10.29 8.55 30.06
C GLU A 165 11.58 9.07 30.71
N GLU A 166 11.48 9.75 31.86
CA GLU A 166 12.63 10.29 32.58
C GLU A 166 13.54 9.17 33.09
N GLN A 167 12.97 8.06 33.57
CA GLN A 167 13.74 6.90 34.01
C GLN A 167 14.49 6.24 32.85
N LEU A 168 13.84 6.07 31.69
CA LEU A 168 14.50 5.53 30.49
C LEU A 168 15.65 6.43 30.01
N ALA A 169 15.41 7.74 29.97
CA ALA A 169 16.44 8.72 29.60
C ALA A 169 17.63 8.67 30.57
N SER A 170 17.36 8.59 31.89
CA SER A 170 18.40 8.46 32.91
C SER A 170 19.19 7.14 32.82
N ALA A 171 18.56 6.07 32.31
CA ALA A 171 19.19 4.78 32.10
C ALA A 171 20.04 4.71 30.81
N GLY A 172 20.05 5.79 30.01
CA GLY A 172 20.84 5.92 28.78
C GLY A 172 20.10 5.54 27.50
N MET A 173 18.78 5.34 27.54
CA MET A 173 17.96 5.11 26.33
C MET A 173 17.54 6.44 25.69
N ASN A 174 18.36 6.92 24.75
CA ASN A 174 18.09 8.12 23.95
C ASN A 174 17.90 7.76 22.46
N ASP A 175 16.95 6.88 22.17
CA ASP A 175 16.73 6.34 20.82
C ASP A 175 15.73 7.14 19.97
N GLY A 176 15.45 8.39 20.37
CA GLY A 176 14.58 9.31 19.64
C GLY A 176 13.08 9.02 19.76
N HIS A 177 12.69 8.07 20.61
CA HIS A 177 11.29 7.71 20.85
C HIS A 177 10.83 8.12 22.25
N PRO A 178 10.03 9.20 22.37
CA PRO A 178 9.52 9.66 23.67
C PRO A 178 8.34 8.80 24.15
N GLY A 179 8.04 8.88 25.44
CA GLY A 179 6.88 8.25 26.06
C GLY A 179 7.22 7.16 27.09
N PRO A 180 6.22 6.82 27.93
CA PRO A 180 6.37 5.79 28.96
C PRO A 180 6.40 4.38 28.32
N GLY A 181 6.79 3.41 29.14
CA GLY A 181 6.81 2.00 28.75
C GLY A 181 6.53 1.05 29.88
N VAL A 182 6.53 -0.23 29.53
CA VAL A 182 6.50 -1.35 30.47
C VAL A 182 7.61 -2.34 30.14
N ILE A 183 8.33 -2.76 31.16
CA ILE A 183 9.28 -3.86 31.08
C ILE A 183 8.55 -5.14 31.47
N VAL A 184 8.57 -6.11 30.57
CA VAL A 184 7.96 -7.42 30.72
C VAL A 184 9.06 -8.46 30.97
N SER A 185 8.85 -9.30 31.99
CA SER A 185 9.68 -10.47 32.29
C SER A 185 8.96 -11.74 31.88
N LEU A 186 9.44 -12.37 30.81
CA LEU A 186 8.82 -13.52 30.17
C LEU A 186 9.58 -14.81 30.52
N ALA A 187 8.88 -15.83 31.01
CA ALA A 187 9.47 -17.17 31.21
C ALA A 187 9.68 -17.90 29.88
N GLN A 188 10.59 -18.89 29.85
CA GLN A 188 10.96 -19.64 28.63
C GLN A 188 9.78 -20.30 27.91
N ASN A 189 8.71 -20.66 28.63
CA ASN A 189 7.50 -21.30 28.12
C ASN A 189 6.31 -20.35 27.96
N GLU A 190 6.50 -19.05 28.21
CA GLU A 190 5.44 -18.06 28.06
C GLU A 190 5.51 -17.38 26.69
N SER A 191 4.35 -16.94 26.22
CA SER A 191 4.19 -16.18 24.99
C SER A 191 3.24 -15.02 25.20
N LEU A 192 3.44 -13.96 24.42
CA LEU A 192 2.75 -12.69 24.52
C LEU A 192 2.26 -12.26 23.14
N ALA A 193 0.95 -12.25 22.95
CA ALA A 193 0.30 -11.72 21.75
C ALA A 193 -0.23 -10.31 22.05
N ILE A 194 0.07 -9.35 21.18
CA ILE A 194 -0.32 -7.95 21.37
C ILE A 194 -0.96 -7.45 20.07
N ALA A 195 -2.16 -6.89 20.20
CA ALA A 195 -2.78 -6.09 19.15
C ALA A 195 -2.44 -4.62 19.35
N GLY A 196 -2.21 -3.91 18.25
CA GLY A 196 -1.98 -2.47 18.26
C GLY A 196 -0.58 -2.07 17.80
N LEU A 197 -0.12 -0.94 18.31
CA LEU A 197 1.01 -0.19 17.77
C LEU A 197 1.99 0.12 18.90
N PHE A 198 3.20 -0.45 18.84
CA PHE A 198 4.17 -0.32 19.93
C PHE A 198 5.61 -0.37 19.44
N LEU A 199 6.53 0.11 20.27
CA LEU A 199 7.97 -0.10 20.10
C LEU A 199 8.39 -1.28 20.98
N LEU A 200 9.15 -2.21 20.40
CA LEU A 200 9.69 -3.37 21.09
C LEU A 200 11.22 -3.24 21.20
N THR A 201 11.76 -3.33 22.42
CA THR A 201 13.20 -3.37 22.66
C THR A 201 13.56 -4.63 23.45
N PRO A 202 14.31 -5.58 22.87
CA PRO A 202 14.84 -6.70 23.63
C PRO A 202 15.93 -6.19 24.60
N LEU A 203 15.78 -6.46 25.89
CA LEU A 203 16.72 -6.01 26.94
C LEU A 203 17.59 -7.14 27.47
N GLN A 204 17.03 -8.34 27.64
CA GLN A 204 17.76 -9.53 28.09
C GLN A 204 17.26 -10.76 27.32
N HIS A 205 18.21 -11.48 26.74
CA HIS A 205 18.04 -12.58 25.77
C HIS A 205 17.28 -12.20 24.51
N ALA A 206 17.43 -13.04 23.50
CA ALA A 206 16.79 -12.80 22.21
C ALA A 206 15.29 -13.17 22.22
N LEU A 207 14.51 -12.48 21.40
CA LEU A 207 13.06 -12.64 21.26
C LEU A 207 12.72 -13.18 19.86
N SER A 208 11.78 -14.11 19.78
CA SER A 208 11.17 -14.54 18.53
C SER A 208 9.91 -13.72 18.24
N ILE A 209 9.79 -13.18 17.02
CA ILE A 209 8.63 -12.45 16.51
C ILE A 209 8.62 -12.51 14.98
N TYR A 210 7.46 -12.67 14.32
CA TYR A 210 7.33 -12.69 12.85
C TYR A 210 8.37 -13.58 12.12
N SER A 211 8.57 -14.81 12.62
CA SER A 211 9.56 -15.77 12.10
C SER A 211 11.02 -15.25 12.09
N THR A 212 11.34 -14.21 12.87
CA THR A 212 12.69 -13.70 13.06
C THR A 212 13.07 -13.64 14.53
N VAL A 213 14.35 -13.41 14.82
CA VAL A 213 14.89 -13.28 16.17
C VAL A 213 15.52 -11.91 16.34
N LEU A 214 15.07 -11.17 17.35
CA LEU A 214 15.63 -9.89 17.75
C LEU A 214 16.57 -10.10 18.94
N SER A 215 17.82 -9.67 18.82
CA SER A 215 18.79 -9.77 19.90
C SER A 215 18.78 -8.52 20.80
N PRO A 216 19.20 -8.64 22.07
CA PRO A 216 19.34 -7.49 22.96
C PRO A 216 20.17 -6.37 22.35
N SER A 217 19.62 -5.15 22.34
CA SER A 217 20.31 -3.95 21.85
C SER A 217 19.69 -2.69 22.45
N LEU A 218 20.30 -1.53 22.18
CA LEU A 218 19.70 -0.22 22.50
C LEU A 218 18.65 0.22 21.47
N SER A 219 18.45 -0.57 20.41
CA SER A 219 17.56 -0.22 19.30
C SER A 219 16.13 -0.66 19.58
N SER A 220 15.20 0.26 19.43
CA SER A 220 13.76 -0.03 19.41
C SER A 220 13.27 -0.37 18.02
N PHE A 221 12.42 -1.39 17.94
CA PHE A 221 11.80 -1.83 16.70
C PHE A 221 10.30 -1.51 16.70
N PRO A 222 9.78 -0.74 15.74
CA PRO A 222 8.36 -0.48 15.64
C PRO A 222 7.63 -1.75 15.18
N VAL A 223 6.61 -2.15 15.94
CA VAL A 223 5.74 -3.29 15.65
C VAL A 223 4.33 -2.77 15.37
N TYR A 224 3.80 -3.19 14.23
CA TYR A 224 2.46 -2.83 13.76
C TYR A 224 1.58 -4.08 13.70
N ALA A 225 0.69 -4.22 14.66
CA ALA A 225 -0.18 -5.39 14.84
C ALA A 225 -1.68 -5.02 14.73
N PRO A 226 -2.16 -4.55 13.57
CA PRO A 226 -3.58 -4.23 13.38
C PRO A 226 -4.41 -5.51 13.34
N THR A 227 -5.65 -5.45 13.79
CA THR A 227 -6.58 -6.60 13.81
C THR A 227 -7.05 -7.01 12.41
N SER A 228 -6.71 -6.25 11.37
CA SER A 228 -6.92 -6.62 9.97
C SER A 228 -5.94 -7.67 9.45
N HIS A 229 -4.83 -7.90 10.16
CA HIS A 229 -3.79 -8.84 9.78
C HIS A 229 -3.48 -9.81 10.93
N PRO A 230 -2.82 -10.95 10.66
CA PRO A 230 -2.38 -11.85 11.73
C PRO A 230 -1.45 -11.13 12.71
N LEU A 231 -1.74 -11.26 14.01
CA LEU A 231 -0.99 -10.60 15.07
C LEU A 231 0.31 -11.33 15.39
N PRO A 232 1.39 -10.61 15.74
CA PRO A 232 2.62 -11.24 16.17
C PRO A 232 2.44 -11.91 17.53
N VAL A 233 3.08 -13.06 17.68
CA VAL A 233 3.26 -13.73 18.97
C VAL A 233 4.73 -13.58 19.34
N ILE A 234 4.99 -12.92 20.48
CA ILE A 234 6.32 -12.71 21.03
C ILE A 234 6.62 -13.86 21.99
N SER A 235 7.77 -14.49 21.84
CA SER A 235 8.24 -15.52 22.76
C SER A 235 9.76 -15.47 22.93
N PRO A 236 10.33 -16.04 24.01
CA PRO A 236 11.77 -16.19 24.14
C PRO A 236 12.34 -17.00 22.96
N ALA A 237 13.47 -16.55 22.41
CA ALA A 237 14.22 -17.34 21.44
C ALA A 237 15.03 -18.45 22.14
N SER A 238 15.66 -19.34 21.36
CA SER A 238 16.49 -20.43 21.89
C SER A 238 17.57 -19.92 22.87
N PRO A 239 17.86 -20.63 23.97
CA PRO A 239 18.78 -20.19 25.04
C PRO A 239 20.24 -19.96 24.62
N GLN A 240 20.61 -20.27 23.37
CA GLN A 240 21.96 -20.03 22.84
C GLN A 240 22.22 -18.55 22.51
N ALA A 241 21.18 -17.73 22.34
CA ALA A 241 21.29 -16.29 22.04
C ALA A 241 21.18 -15.46 23.34
N SER A 242 22.17 -15.65 24.23
CA SER A 242 22.23 -14.95 25.52
C SER A 242 22.88 -13.57 25.38
N GLY A 243 22.27 -12.55 25.97
CA GLY A 243 22.78 -11.18 25.94
C GLY A 243 22.02 -10.32 26.93
N ILE A 244 22.67 -9.32 27.51
CA ILE A 244 22.05 -8.38 28.46
C ILE A 244 22.43 -6.97 28.04
N SER A 245 21.41 -6.12 27.89
CA SER A 245 21.57 -4.69 27.64
C SER A 245 22.05 -3.99 28.90
N SER A 246 23.03 -3.09 28.75
CA SER A 246 23.58 -2.29 29.85
C SER A 246 22.55 -1.39 30.53
N VAL A 247 21.46 -1.05 29.83
CA VAL A 247 20.34 -0.23 30.34
C VAL A 247 19.73 -0.83 31.60
N LEU A 248 19.67 -2.16 31.69
CA LEU A 248 19.09 -2.86 32.85
C LEU A 248 19.83 -2.58 34.16
N ASN A 249 21.13 -2.23 34.11
CA ASN A 249 21.92 -1.92 35.30
C ASN A 249 21.58 -0.54 35.90
N ASN A 250 21.00 0.35 35.09
CA ASN A 250 20.70 1.72 35.48
C ASN A 250 19.20 1.92 35.81
N ILE A 251 18.42 0.85 35.81
CA ILE A 251 16.99 0.89 36.14
C ILE A 251 16.79 0.31 37.54
N ASP A 252 16.16 1.11 38.41
CA ASP A 252 15.75 0.68 39.74
C ASP A 252 14.49 -0.18 39.66
N PHE A 253 14.64 -1.49 39.84
CA PHE A 253 13.54 -2.44 39.86
C PHE A 253 12.99 -2.65 41.28
N PRO A 254 11.67 -2.90 41.43
CA PRO A 254 11.10 -3.39 42.68
C PRO A 254 11.80 -4.69 43.15
N LEU A 255 11.93 -4.87 44.47
CA LEU A 255 12.58 -6.06 45.05
C LEU A 255 11.90 -7.39 44.63
N SER A 256 10.61 -7.35 44.34
CA SER A 256 9.81 -8.50 43.91
C SER A 256 9.91 -8.81 42.41
N PHE A 257 10.60 -7.96 41.63
CA PHE A 257 10.64 -8.09 40.19
C PHE A 257 11.54 -9.25 39.75
N GLN A 258 10.97 -10.16 38.96
CA GLN A 258 11.63 -11.35 38.45
C GLN A 258 12.55 -10.98 37.29
N LYS A 259 13.83 -10.77 37.58
CA LYS A 259 14.88 -10.44 36.59
C LYS A 259 15.99 -11.48 36.52
N ASP A 260 15.67 -12.70 36.93
CA ASP A 260 16.59 -13.83 36.91
C ASP A 260 17.15 -14.06 35.49
N PHE A 261 18.37 -14.59 35.39
CA PHE A 261 19.03 -14.80 34.10
C PHE A 261 18.32 -15.85 33.23
N ASP A 262 17.39 -16.65 33.76
CA ASP A 262 16.56 -17.58 32.96
C ASP A 262 15.32 -16.89 32.34
N ARG A 263 15.05 -15.64 32.70
CA ARG A 263 13.96 -14.82 32.16
C ARG A 263 14.41 -13.99 30.98
N THR A 264 13.51 -13.80 30.03
CA THR A 264 13.71 -12.87 28.92
C THR A 264 13.06 -11.53 29.26
N LEU A 265 13.84 -10.44 29.25
CA LEU A 265 13.32 -9.09 29.54
C LEU A 265 13.17 -8.30 28.24
N LEU A 266 12.01 -7.68 28.08
CA LEU A 266 11.71 -6.82 26.93
C LEU A 266 10.99 -5.55 27.38
N LEU A 267 11.27 -4.45 26.69
CA LEU A 267 10.61 -3.17 26.90
C LEU A 267 9.59 -2.93 25.78
N ILE A 268 8.38 -2.55 26.17
CA ILE A 268 7.30 -2.13 25.29
C ILE A 268 6.99 -0.67 25.58
N ARG A 269 7.06 0.18 24.56
CA ARG A 269 6.71 1.59 24.66
C ARG A 269 5.62 1.97 23.67
N GLU A 270 4.96 3.08 23.96
CA GLU A 270 4.04 3.70 23.00
C GLU A 270 4.75 4.03 21.70
N ASN A 271 4.13 3.74 20.56
CA ASN A 271 4.60 4.22 19.26
C ASN A 271 3.62 5.29 18.76
N ARG A 272 4.06 6.55 18.78
CA ARG A 272 3.25 7.73 18.44
C ARG A 272 3.47 8.19 16.99
N CYS A 273 3.48 7.25 16.04
CA CYS A 273 3.69 7.58 14.63
C CYS A 273 2.44 8.15 13.93
N GLY A 274 1.25 8.07 14.53
CA GLY A 274 0.02 8.71 14.04
C GLY A 274 -0.83 7.87 13.07
N ILE A 275 -0.39 6.67 12.71
CA ILE A 275 -1.14 5.77 11.80
C ILE A 275 -2.45 5.25 12.41
N ASP A 276 -2.54 5.24 13.74
CA ASP A 276 -3.76 4.93 14.49
C ASP A 276 -4.88 5.95 14.25
N GLY A 277 -4.55 7.12 13.67
CA GLY A 277 -5.53 8.10 13.18
C GLY A 277 -6.49 7.56 12.10
N LEU A 278 -6.22 6.39 11.51
CA LEU A 278 -7.17 5.67 10.65
C LEU A 278 -8.54 5.42 11.33
N ARG A 279 -8.57 5.38 12.67
CA ARG A 279 -9.80 5.29 13.47
C ARG A 279 -10.81 6.41 13.19
N ASN A 280 -10.33 7.55 12.70
CA ASN A 280 -11.16 8.71 12.40
C ASN A 280 -11.99 8.56 11.10
N GLY A 281 -11.92 7.43 10.41
CA GLY A 281 -12.74 7.17 9.22
C GLY A 281 -12.06 7.49 7.89
N ALA A 282 -10.73 7.69 7.89
CA ALA A 282 -9.97 7.98 6.67
C ALA A 282 -10.10 6.91 5.58
N VAL A 283 -10.35 5.65 5.98
CA VAL A 283 -10.66 4.55 5.06
C VAL A 283 -11.89 3.79 5.59
N PRO A 284 -13.02 3.80 4.86
CA PRO A 284 -14.20 3.02 5.22
C PRO A 284 -13.87 1.54 5.44
N GLY A 285 -14.42 0.95 6.50
CA GLY A 285 -14.16 -0.46 6.86
C GLY A 285 -12.87 -0.70 7.65
N PHE A 286 -11.95 0.27 7.73
CA PHE A 286 -10.68 0.14 8.46
C PHE A 286 -10.60 0.95 9.75
N SER A 287 -11.67 1.65 10.15
CA SER A 287 -11.68 2.47 11.37
C SER A 287 -11.47 1.68 12.66
N ASN A 288 -11.73 0.38 12.65
CA ASN A 288 -11.67 -0.47 13.85
C ASN A 288 -10.48 -1.44 13.84
N ILE A 289 -9.50 -1.26 12.94
CA ILE A 289 -8.32 -2.16 12.87
C ILE A 289 -7.31 -1.88 13.99
N TRP A 290 -7.33 -0.67 14.51
CA TRP A 290 -6.63 -0.26 15.71
C TRP A 290 -7.66 -0.14 16.82
N LEU A 291 -7.39 -0.69 18.00
CA LEU A 291 -8.36 -0.80 19.12
C LEU A 291 -8.64 0.54 19.79
N GLU A 292 -8.92 0.64 21.08
CA GLU A 292 -9.08 1.95 21.72
C GLU A 292 -7.72 2.56 22.11
N ASP A 293 -7.69 3.81 22.57
CA ASP A 293 -6.45 4.44 23.00
C ASP A 293 -5.92 3.82 24.30
N SER A 294 -6.78 3.56 25.28
CA SER A 294 -6.37 3.01 26.57
C SER A 294 -6.41 1.47 26.55
N GLY A 295 -5.24 0.84 26.68
CA GLY A 295 -5.13 -0.61 26.89
C GLY A 295 -5.01 -0.99 28.36
N LEU A 296 -4.99 -2.30 28.64
CA LEU A 296 -4.85 -2.87 30.00
C LEU A 296 -3.56 -2.45 30.73
N TRP A 297 -2.52 -2.09 29.98
CA TRP A 297 -1.23 -1.67 30.53
C TRP A 297 -1.07 -0.15 30.61
N GLU A 298 -2.16 0.60 30.39
CA GLU A 298 -2.17 2.09 30.41
C GLU A 298 -1.22 2.73 29.38
N LEU A 299 -0.70 1.93 28.44
CA LEU A 299 0.04 2.40 27.28
C LEU A 299 -0.92 2.64 26.11
N ARG A 300 -0.76 3.79 25.46
CA ARG A 300 -1.57 4.14 24.29
C ARG A 300 -1.39 3.13 23.17
N GLY A 301 -2.50 2.55 22.72
CA GLY A 301 -2.52 1.67 21.53
C GLY A 301 -1.90 0.29 21.73
N VAL A 302 -1.62 -0.13 22.97
CA VAL A 302 -1.04 -1.45 23.28
C VAL A 302 -2.09 -2.34 23.96
N HIS A 303 -2.51 -3.41 23.29
CA HIS A 303 -3.58 -4.29 23.77
C HIS A 303 -3.13 -5.75 23.82
N PRO A 304 -2.65 -6.22 24.99
CA PRO A 304 -2.35 -7.62 25.20
C PRO A 304 -3.60 -8.48 24.97
N VAL A 305 -3.46 -9.55 24.20
CA VAL A 305 -4.55 -10.47 23.90
C VAL A 305 -4.65 -11.46 25.07
N VAL A 306 -5.62 -11.24 25.97
CA VAL A 306 -5.86 -12.10 27.14
C VAL A 306 -7.34 -12.44 27.25
N GLY A 307 -7.66 -13.69 27.62
CA GLY A 307 -9.03 -14.15 27.84
C GLY A 307 -9.97 -13.85 26.66
N SER A 308 -11.14 -13.26 26.95
CA SER A 308 -12.07 -12.79 25.93
C SER A 308 -11.61 -11.45 25.33
N PHE A 309 -11.17 -11.46 24.08
CA PHE A 309 -10.76 -10.26 23.36
C PHE A 309 -11.96 -9.60 22.65
N PRO A 310 -12.05 -8.25 22.58
CA PRO A 310 -13.26 -7.56 22.09
C PRO A 310 -13.55 -7.79 20.61
N VAL A 311 -12.55 -8.20 19.83
CA VAL A 311 -12.68 -8.47 18.39
C VAL A 311 -11.99 -9.80 18.04
N PRO A 312 -12.45 -10.50 16.98
CA PRO A 312 -11.73 -11.67 16.48
C PRO A 312 -10.32 -11.29 16.03
N VAL A 313 -9.33 -11.99 16.56
CA VAL A 313 -7.92 -11.85 16.23
C VAL A 313 -7.34 -13.20 15.85
N TYR A 314 -6.31 -13.20 15.00
CA TYR A 314 -5.72 -14.41 14.43
C TYR A 314 -4.20 -14.38 14.57
N PRO A 315 -3.56 -15.47 15.00
CA PRO A 315 -2.12 -15.45 15.23
C PRO A 315 -1.38 -15.47 13.90
N TYR A 316 -0.23 -14.82 13.87
CA TYR A 316 0.77 -15.05 12.85
C TYR A 316 1.32 -16.47 13.01
N CYS A 317 1.18 -17.30 11.98
CA CYS A 317 1.64 -18.68 12.00
C CYS A 317 2.85 -18.86 11.10
N THR A 318 3.86 -19.57 11.60
CA THR A 318 5.03 -19.98 10.81
C THR A 318 4.92 -21.46 10.49
N PRO A 319 4.57 -21.86 9.25
CA PRO A 319 4.61 -23.25 8.84
C PRO A 319 5.98 -23.91 9.09
N PRO A 320 6.05 -25.23 9.38
CA PRO A 320 7.30 -25.94 9.60
C PRO A 320 8.26 -25.85 8.41
N SER A 321 7.74 -25.92 7.19
CA SER A 321 8.52 -25.73 5.95
C SER A 321 9.21 -24.37 5.90
N TRP A 322 8.54 -23.29 6.32
CA TRP A 322 9.13 -21.95 6.38
C TRP A 322 10.24 -21.88 7.42
N SER A 323 10.01 -22.43 8.61
CA SER A 323 11.00 -22.47 9.69
C SER A 323 12.27 -23.22 9.27
N ARG A 324 12.12 -24.35 8.57
CA ARG A 324 13.23 -25.14 8.04
C ARG A 324 14.03 -24.36 6.99
N ALA A 325 13.35 -23.71 6.05
CA ALA A 325 13.98 -22.90 5.00
C ALA A 325 14.71 -21.65 5.56
N ILE A 326 14.16 -21.03 6.60
CA ILE A 326 14.82 -19.91 7.29
C ILE A 326 16.03 -20.41 8.09
N SER A 327 15.93 -21.57 8.75
CA SER A 327 17.03 -22.12 9.55
C SER A 327 18.24 -22.51 8.71
N SER A 328 18.05 -22.93 7.45
CA SER A 328 19.15 -23.24 6.54
C SER A 328 19.92 -22.01 6.06
N LEU A 329 19.41 -20.79 6.30
CA LEU A 329 20.16 -19.55 6.06
C LEU A 329 21.31 -19.38 7.06
N SER A 330 21.20 -19.98 8.25
CA SER A 330 22.21 -19.86 9.31
C SER A 330 23.41 -20.78 9.11
N SER A 331 23.24 -21.90 8.39
CA SER A 331 24.25 -22.97 8.27
C SER A 331 25.23 -22.78 7.11
N SER A 332 24.98 -21.86 6.16
CA SER A 332 25.89 -21.61 5.04
C SER A 332 26.86 -20.48 5.37
N ASP A 333 27.84 -20.76 6.23
CA ASP A 333 29.04 -19.92 6.40
C ASP A 333 30.14 -20.26 5.39
N ASP A 334 29.97 -21.32 4.60
CA ASP A 334 31.04 -21.88 3.75
C ASP A 334 31.21 -21.24 2.37
N ASP A 335 30.40 -20.25 1.97
CA ASP A 335 30.60 -19.61 0.67
C ASP A 335 30.27 -18.10 0.66
N LEU A 336 31.07 -17.33 1.40
CA LEU A 336 31.04 -15.86 1.37
C LEU A 336 31.44 -15.27 0.00
N GLN A 337 31.79 -16.11 -0.99
CA GLN A 337 32.17 -15.67 -2.34
C GLN A 337 30.96 -15.38 -3.23
N THR A 338 29.85 -16.10 -3.06
CA THR A 338 28.64 -15.91 -3.89
C THR A 338 27.55 -15.16 -3.11
N PRO A 339 27.15 -13.95 -3.55
CA PRO A 339 26.14 -13.16 -2.87
C PRO A 339 24.77 -13.83 -2.95
N PHE A 340 24.08 -13.88 -1.81
CA PHE A 340 22.75 -14.47 -1.71
C PHE A 340 21.74 -13.78 -2.64
N VAL A 341 21.07 -14.57 -3.47
CA VAL A 341 19.88 -14.16 -4.26
C VAL A 341 18.76 -15.17 -4.01
N GLY A 342 17.70 -14.73 -3.33
CA GLY A 342 16.53 -15.52 -2.98
C GLY A 342 15.29 -15.11 -3.76
N LEU A 343 14.76 -15.99 -4.59
CA LEU A 343 13.53 -15.76 -5.36
C LEU A 343 12.35 -16.48 -4.70
N VAL A 344 11.29 -15.74 -4.39
CA VAL A 344 10.07 -16.26 -3.76
C VAL A 344 8.94 -16.31 -4.80
N LYS A 345 8.42 -17.50 -5.10
CA LYS A 345 7.37 -17.73 -6.12
C LYS A 345 6.24 -18.64 -5.64
N GLY A 346 5.07 -18.52 -6.27
CA GLY A 346 3.87 -19.27 -5.90
C GLY A 346 2.53 -18.54 -6.13
N PRO A 347 1.40 -19.23 -5.91
CA PRO A 347 0.08 -18.70 -6.24
C PRO A 347 -0.33 -17.49 -5.37
N LYS A 348 -1.35 -16.76 -5.80
CA LYS A 348 -1.98 -15.69 -5.00
C LYS A 348 -2.39 -16.25 -3.63
N ARG A 349 -2.26 -15.43 -2.57
CA ARG A 349 -2.64 -15.76 -1.18
C ARG A 349 -1.90 -16.93 -0.53
N SER A 350 -0.79 -17.42 -1.09
CA SER A 350 0.00 -18.51 -0.48
C SER A 350 0.88 -18.09 0.71
N GLY A 351 1.10 -16.80 0.93
CA GLY A 351 2.00 -16.29 1.97
C GLY A 351 3.38 -15.82 1.47
N LYS A 352 3.58 -15.65 0.15
CA LYS A 352 4.84 -15.18 -0.46
C LYS A 352 5.43 -13.94 0.20
N SER A 353 4.71 -12.82 0.20
CA SER A 353 5.20 -11.55 0.74
C SER A 353 5.54 -11.68 2.24
N THR A 354 4.75 -12.47 2.98
CA THR A 354 4.98 -12.75 4.40
C THR A 354 6.28 -13.53 4.63
N PHE A 355 6.52 -14.58 3.84
CA PHE A 355 7.75 -15.35 3.89
C PHE A 355 8.95 -14.52 3.42
N ALA A 356 8.81 -13.75 2.33
CA ALA A 356 9.86 -12.86 1.83
C ALA A 356 10.26 -11.81 2.88
N ARG A 357 9.29 -11.23 3.61
CA ARG A 357 9.56 -10.33 4.74
C ARG A 357 10.32 -11.04 5.86
N SER A 358 9.93 -12.28 6.17
CA SER A 358 10.65 -13.12 7.14
C SER A 358 12.09 -13.39 6.69
N LEU A 359 12.31 -13.64 5.41
CA LEU A 359 13.62 -13.87 4.82
C LEU A 359 14.52 -12.64 4.97
N ILE A 360 14.03 -11.44 4.62
CA ILE A 360 14.78 -10.19 4.85
C ILE A 360 15.12 -10.00 6.32
N ASN A 361 14.13 -10.15 7.22
CA ASN A 361 14.36 -9.94 8.65
C ASN A 361 15.45 -10.88 9.19
N ASN A 362 15.54 -12.11 8.68
CA ASN A 362 16.58 -13.05 9.09
C ASN A 362 17.94 -12.75 8.45
N LEU A 363 17.99 -12.26 7.21
CA LEU A 363 19.21 -11.81 6.55
C LEU A 363 19.80 -10.57 7.21
N LEU A 364 18.97 -9.61 7.65
CA LEU A 364 19.40 -8.40 8.37
C LEU A 364 20.04 -8.65 9.75
N ARG A 365 19.96 -9.89 10.25
CA ARG A 365 20.73 -10.31 11.44
C ARG A 365 22.20 -10.57 11.09
N ARG A 366 22.48 -10.97 9.85
CA ARG A 366 23.81 -11.33 9.34
C ARG A 366 24.44 -10.20 8.52
N PHE A 367 23.62 -9.44 7.80
CA PHE A 367 24.05 -8.41 6.85
C PHE A 367 23.61 -7.03 7.33
N GLN A 368 24.44 -6.02 7.07
CA GLN A 368 24.08 -4.63 7.39
C GLN A 368 22.91 -4.13 6.56
N LYS A 369 22.85 -4.54 5.29
CA LYS A 369 21.80 -4.17 4.35
C LYS A 369 21.33 -5.37 3.54
N VAL A 370 20.07 -5.35 3.14
CA VAL A 370 19.45 -6.35 2.26
C VAL A 370 18.63 -5.63 1.21
N ALA A 371 18.78 -6.03 -0.06
CA ALA A 371 18.00 -5.53 -1.17
C ALA A 371 16.67 -6.30 -1.31
N TRP A 372 15.60 -5.59 -1.62
CA TRP A 372 14.27 -6.12 -1.94
C TRP A 372 13.88 -5.68 -3.35
N LEU A 373 13.61 -6.65 -4.24
CA LEU A 373 13.01 -6.41 -5.55
C LEU A 373 11.54 -6.83 -5.51
N GLU A 374 10.64 -5.85 -5.69
CA GLU A 374 9.20 -6.08 -5.78
C GLU A 374 8.78 -6.24 -7.24
N CYS A 375 8.17 -7.38 -7.55
CA CYS A 375 7.58 -7.64 -8.86
C CYS A 375 6.05 -7.84 -8.79
N ASP A 376 5.41 -7.79 -7.62
CA ASP A 376 3.94 -7.80 -7.51
C ASP A 376 3.37 -6.39 -7.63
N LEU A 377 2.81 -6.09 -8.81
CA LEU A 377 2.17 -4.80 -9.08
C LEU A 377 0.87 -4.58 -8.30
N GLY A 378 0.20 -5.64 -7.86
CA GLY A 378 -1.12 -5.55 -7.24
C GLY A 378 -1.06 -5.32 -5.73
N GLN A 379 -0.19 -6.04 -5.03
CA GLN A 379 -0.06 -5.99 -3.57
C GLN A 379 1.40 -5.84 -3.15
N GLY A 380 2.09 -4.86 -3.75
CA GLY A 380 3.51 -4.61 -3.49
C GLY A 380 3.80 -4.16 -2.06
N GLU A 381 5.04 -4.43 -1.63
CA GLU A 381 5.61 -3.95 -0.37
C GLU A 381 6.19 -2.53 -0.52
N PHE A 382 6.36 -1.79 0.58
CA PHE A 382 7.04 -0.49 0.66
C PHE A 382 6.44 0.68 -0.15
N GLY A 383 5.30 0.46 -0.81
CA GLY A 383 4.55 1.47 -1.55
C GLY A 383 3.06 1.14 -1.60
N CYS A 384 2.35 1.71 -2.58
CA CYS A 384 0.91 1.45 -2.77
C CYS A 384 0.57 0.64 -4.04
N GLY A 385 1.55 -0.07 -4.60
CA GLY A 385 1.42 -0.89 -5.80
C GLY A 385 1.71 -0.15 -7.12
N ALA A 386 1.46 -0.83 -8.23
CA ALA A 386 1.64 -0.37 -9.62
C ALA A 386 3.08 0.00 -10.04
N VAL A 387 4.05 -0.45 -9.26
CA VAL A 387 5.48 -0.13 -9.40
C VAL A 387 6.26 -1.43 -9.31
N VAL A 388 7.26 -1.58 -10.18
CA VAL A 388 8.37 -2.51 -9.97
C VAL A 388 9.49 -1.71 -9.33
N GLY A 389 10.02 -2.15 -8.20
CA GLY A 389 10.99 -1.34 -7.47
C GLY A 389 12.05 -2.14 -6.72
N LEU A 390 13.17 -1.47 -6.47
CA LEU A 390 14.28 -1.97 -5.69
C LEU A 390 14.47 -1.09 -4.45
N TRP A 391 14.33 -1.68 -3.27
CA TRP A 391 14.55 -1.04 -1.96
C TRP A 391 15.75 -1.64 -1.28
N ILE A 392 16.47 -0.82 -0.51
CA ILE A 392 17.58 -1.26 0.33
C ILE A 392 17.14 -1.09 1.78
N LEU A 393 17.16 -2.16 2.55
CA LEU A 393 16.72 -2.18 3.95
C LEU A 393 17.91 -2.32 4.89
N ASP A 394 17.88 -1.60 6.01
CA ASP A 394 18.84 -1.71 7.12
C ASP A 394 18.17 -2.06 8.47
N LYS A 395 16.83 -2.15 8.49
CA LYS A 395 16.02 -2.44 9.67
C LYS A 395 14.98 -3.52 9.36
N PRO A 396 14.64 -4.37 10.35
CA PRO A 396 13.61 -5.38 10.17
C PRO A 396 12.22 -4.75 10.01
N VAL A 397 11.38 -5.41 9.22
CA VAL A 397 10.01 -4.99 8.92
C VAL A 397 9.04 -5.84 9.75
N LEU A 398 8.38 -5.22 10.73
CA LEU A 398 7.53 -5.89 11.71
C LEU A 398 6.08 -5.38 11.63
N GLY A 399 5.46 -5.51 10.47
CA GLY A 399 4.10 -5.05 10.23
C GLY A 399 3.57 -5.44 8.85
N PRO A 400 2.30 -5.12 8.53
CA PRO A 400 1.73 -5.28 7.20
C PRO A 400 2.11 -4.14 6.24
N PRO A 401 1.99 -4.32 4.90
CA PRO A 401 2.61 -3.44 3.89
C PRO A 401 2.33 -1.94 4.04
N PHE A 402 1.10 -1.58 4.42
CA PHE A 402 0.65 -0.18 4.57
C PHE A 402 1.32 0.58 5.74
N THR A 403 2.14 -0.09 6.54
CA THR A 403 2.72 0.46 7.79
C THR A 403 4.18 0.87 7.66
N HIS A 404 4.78 0.72 6.49
CA HIS A 404 6.20 1.00 6.27
C HIS A 404 6.49 1.38 4.80
N PRO A 405 5.81 2.40 4.24
CA PRO A 405 6.19 2.92 2.94
C PRO A 405 7.62 3.47 2.98
N LEU A 406 8.41 3.18 1.94
CA LEU A 406 9.80 3.63 1.81
C LEU A 406 10.05 4.20 0.43
N LEU A 407 10.99 5.16 0.35
CA LEU A 407 11.47 5.65 -0.94
C LEU A 407 12.37 4.57 -1.59
N PRO A 408 12.12 4.19 -2.85
CA PRO A 408 12.93 3.20 -3.54
C PRO A 408 14.33 3.73 -3.85
N SER A 409 15.31 2.82 -3.94
CA SER A 409 16.64 3.12 -4.47
C SER A 409 16.57 3.37 -5.98
N ARG A 410 15.83 2.50 -6.68
CA ARG A 410 15.52 2.61 -8.10
C ARG A 410 14.17 1.97 -8.36
N SER A 411 13.35 2.53 -9.23
CA SER A 411 12.03 1.97 -9.52
C SER A 411 11.46 2.44 -10.85
N HIS A 412 10.45 1.71 -11.31
CA HIS A 412 9.73 1.91 -12.56
C HIS A 412 8.23 1.86 -12.31
N TYR A 413 7.54 2.93 -12.70
CA TYR A 413 6.09 3.01 -12.59
C TYR A 413 5.42 2.48 -13.86
N LEU A 414 4.60 1.44 -13.72
CA LEU A 414 3.81 0.89 -14.81
C LEU A 414 2.35 1.34 -14.73
N GLY A 415 1.89 1.74 -13.54
CA GLY A 415 0.58 2.34 -13.35
C GLY A 415 -0.61 1.38 -13.50
N THR A 416 -0.37 0.08 -13.44
CA THR A 416 -1.38 -0.98 -13.48
C THR A 416 -1.16 -1.97 -12.34
N TYR A 417 -2.21 -2.66 -11.90
CA TYR A 417 -2.12 -3.70 -10.86
C TYR A 417 -1.87 -5.11 -11.40
N THR A 418 -1.68 -5.24 -12.72
CA THR A 418 -1.47 -6.52 -13.40
C THR A 418 -0.44 -6.39 -14.51
N PRO A 419 0.48 -7.35 -14.66
CA PRO A 419 1.43 -7.35 -15.78
C PRO A 419 0.76 -7.69 -17.12
N LEU A 420 -0.50 -8.13 -17.12
CA LEU A 420 -1.23 -8.55 -18.32
C LEU A 420 -1.27 -7.49 -19.43
N THR A 421 -1.39 -6.22 -19.04
CA THR A 421 -1.54 -5.10 -19.97
C THR A 421 -0.22 -4.45 -20.39
N CYS A 422 0.91 -4.91 -19.84
CA CYS A 422 2.24 -4.37 -20.14
C CYS A 422 3.37 -5.40 -19.84
N PRO A 423 3.32 -6.61 -20.41
CA PRO A 423 4.25 -7.68 -20.07
C PRO A 423 5.71 -7.33 -20.43
N ASP A 424 5.92 -6.65 -21.55
CA ASP A 424 7.25 -6.29 -22.04
C ASP A 424 7.88 -5.19 -21.18
N GLU A 425 7.12 -4.13 -20.85
CA GLU A 425 7.56 -3.06 -19.97
C GLU A 425 7.83 -3.59 -18.55
N TYR A 426 7.02 -4.53 -18.08
CA TYR A 426 7.20 -5.19 -16.79
C TYR A 426 8.51 -5.99 -16.74
N LEU A 427 8.81 -6.79 -17.76
CA LEU A 427 10.09 -7.52 -17.84
C LEU A 427 11.28 -6.57 -18.03
N ALA A 428 11.13 -5.52 -18.83
CA ALA A 428 12.17 -4.50 -19.02
C ALA A 428 12.51 -3.77 -17.72
N ALA A 429 11.51 -3.41 -16.93
CA ALA A 429 11.69 -2.81 -15.62
C ALA A 429 12.44 -3.74 -14.66
N ILE A 430 12.03 -5.01 -14.58
CA ILE A 430 12.68 -6.01 -13.71
C ILE A 430 14.13 -6.25 -14.12
N ARG A 431 14.38 -6.44 -15.42
CA ARG A 431 15.74 -6.64 -15.96
C ARG A 431 16.66 -5.51 -15.55
N HIS A 432 16.23 -4.27 -15.80
CA HIS A 432 17.01 -3.08 -15.45
C HIS A 432 17.31 -3.00 -13.95
N LEU A 433 16.34 -3.33 -13.08
CA LEU A 433 16.56 -3.31 -11.63
C LEU A 433 17.51 -4.42 -11.14
N ILE A 434 17.47 -5.60 -11.75
CA ILE A 434 18.42 -6.68 -11.48
C ILE A 434 19.83 -6.26 -11.89
N GLU A 435 19.99 -5.67 -13.07
CA GLU A 435 21.28 -5.15 -13.55
C GLU A 435 21.80 -4.03 -12.64
N HIS A 436 20.96 -3.06 -12.31
CA HIS A 436 21.31 -1.99 -11.38
C HIS A 436 21.77 -2.54 -10.03
N TYR A 437 21.08 -3.54 -9.48
CA TYR A 437 21.53 -4.23 -8.27
C TYR A 437 22.91 -4.87 -8.46
N LYS A 438 23.09 -5.70 -9.50
CA LYS A 438 24.33 -6.46 -9.73
C LYS A 438 25.54 -5.55 -9.91
N TYR A 439 25.39 -4.45 -10.66
CA TYR A 439 26.52 -3.59 -11.03
C TYR A 439 26.79 -2.45 -10.04
N GLU A 440 25.76 -1.87 -9.42
CA GLU A 440 25.91 -0.65 -8.61
C GLU A 440 25.79 -0.90 -7.09
N LEU A 441 25.09 -1.96 -6.66
CA LEU A 441 24.66 -2.11 -5.26
C LEU A 441 25.16 -3.39 -4.58
N GLN A 442 25.36 -4.47 -5.32
CA GLN A 442 25.62 -5.80 -4.77
C GLN A 442 26.88 -5.84 -3.91
N TYR A 443 27.93 -5.12 -4.30
CA TYR A 443 29.20 -5.06 -3.59
C TYR A 443 29.46 -3.66 -3.04
N THR A 444 29.86 -3.58 -1.77
CA THR A 444 30.22 -2.31 -1.15
C THR A 444 31.72 -2.07 -1.29
N SER A 445 32.14 -0.84 -1.59
CA SER A 445 33.56 -0.50 -1.69
C SER A 445 34.34 -0.81 -0.39
N GLU A 446 35.57 -1.32 -0.52
CA GLU A 446 36.44 -1.74 0.61
C GLU A 446 36.63 -0.65 1.68
N TYR A 447 36.64 0.63 1.26
CA TYR A 447 36.76 1.78 2.16
C TYR A 447 35.54 1.95 3.09
N SER A 448 34.34 1.61 2.63
CA SER A 448 33.12 1.71 3.43
C SER A 448 33.00 0.55 4.42
N ALA A 449 33.51 -0.64 4.09
CA ALA A 449 33.45 -1.81 4.96
C ALA A 449 34.35 -1.68 6.21
N LEU A 450 35.48 -0.98 6.10
CA LEU A 450 36.43 -0.76 7.19
C LEU A 450 35.97 0.29 8.23
N HIS A 451 35.03 1.16 7.87
CA HIS A 451 34.57 2.27 8.73
C HIS A 451 33.23 2.02 9.44
N THR A 452 32.59 0.86 9.22
CA THR A 452 31.23 0.54 9.72
C THR A 452 31.15 -0.49 10.85
N SER A 453 32.27 -1.01 11.38
CA SER A 453 32.23 -2.10 12.38
C SER A 453 31.93 -1.60 13.80
N LEU A 454 30.66 -1.25 14.05
CA LEU A 454 30.09 -1.24 15.40
C LEU A 454 29.29 -2.53 15.69
N ASP A 455 28.73 -3.15 14.64
CA ASP A 455 28.04 -4.44 14.70
C ASP A 455 28.80 -5.45 13.82
N ASP A 456 29.01 -6.68 14.30
CA ASP A 456 29.71 -7.80 13.61
C ASP A 456 29.00 -8.32 12.33
N LYS A 457 28.18 -7.48 11.68
CA LYS A 457 27.41 -7.79 10.48
C LYS A 457 28.24 -7.63 9.21
N ILE A 458 27.97 -8.50 8.24
CA ILE A 458 28.59 -8.49 6.91
C ILE A 458 28.17 -7.23 6.15
N ALA A 459 29.17 -6.48 5.68
CA ALA A 459 29.01 -5.25 4.90
C ALA A 459 29.62 -5.32 3.50
N THR A 460 30.37 -6.37 3.18
CA THR A 460 31.14 -6.49 1.92
C THR A 460 30.24 -6.65 0.70
N HIS A 461 29.10 -7.33 0.88
CA HIS A 461 28.09 -7.51 -0.13
C HIS A 461 26.69 -7.49 0.50
N MET A 462 25.70 -7.22 -0.34
CA MET A 462 24.31 -7.10 0.04
C MET A 462 23.50 -8.24 -0.60
N PRO A 463 22.75 -9.05 0.18
CA PRO A 463 21.82 -10.03 -0.35
C PRO A 463 20.65 -9.40 -1.11
N LEU A 464 20.05 -10.16 -2.04
CA LEU A 464 18.81 -9.79 -2.73
C LEU A 464 17.68 -10.78 -2.42
N VAL A 465 16.51 -10.25 -2.08
CA VAL A 465 15.24 -10.98 -2.00
C VAL A 465 14.31 -10.47 -3.09
N ILE A 466 13.77 -11.38 -3.91
CA ILE A 466 12.86 -11.07 -5.01
C ILE A 466 11.47 -11.62 -4.67
N ASN A 467 10.48 -10.74 -4.50
CA ASN A 467 9.08 -11.12 -4.35
C ASN A 467 8.39 -11.08 -5.72
N THR A 468 7.78 -12.19 -6.13
CA THR A 468 7.16 -12.31 -7.46
C THR A 468 5.65 -12.22 -7.45
N GLN A 469 5.07 -11.90 -8.62
CA GLN A 469 3.63 -11.86 -8.85
C GLN A 469 2.98 -13.25 -8.71
N GLY A 470 1.68 -13.29 -8.41
CA GLY A 470 0.98 -14.52 -8.01
C GLY A 470 0.42 -15.41 -9.14
N TRP A 471 0.71 -15.14 -10.41
CA TRP A 471 0.18 -15.92 -11.53
C TRP A 471 1.14 -17.04 -11.88
N MET A 472 0.67 -18.29 -11.79
CA MET A 472 1.50 -19.49 -11.92
C MET A 472 1.21 -20.31 -13.19
N LYS A 473 0.38 -19.79 -14.10
CA LYS A 473 -0.08 -20.49 -15.31
C LYS A 473 -0.11 -19.54 -16.50
N GLY A 474 0.01 -20.08 -17.72
CA GLY A 474 -0.05 -19.32 -18.97
C GLY A 474 1.03 -18.22 -19.01
N LEU A 475 0.65 -17.01 -19.45
CA LEU A 475 1.56 -15.85 -19.46
C LEU A 475 2.26 -15.62 -18.11
N GLY A 476 1.58 -15.88 -16.99
CA GLY A 476 2.18 -15.72 -15.66
C GLY A 476 3.38 -16.64 -15.41
N GLU A 477 3.31 -17.87 -15.91
CA GLU A 477 4.39 -18.85 -15.84
C GLU A 477 5.56 -18.44 -16.75
N ASP A 478 5.26 -17.97 -17.96
CA ASP A 478 6.28 -17.46 -18.89
C ASP A 478 7.04 -16.29 -18.28
N LEU A 479 6.33 -15.32 -17.71
CA LEU A 479 6.93 -14.18 -17.00
C LEU A 479 7.82 -14.65 -15.84
N LEU A 480 7.37 -15.63 -15.04
CA LEU A 480 8.16 -16.16 -13.93
C LEU A 480 9.44 -16.86 -14.39
N ASN A 481 9.37 -17.63 -15.48
CA ASN A 481 10.54 -18.30 -16.06
C ASN A 481 11.58 -17.29 -16.54
N VAL A 482 11.13 -16.21 -17.18
CA VAL A 482 12.00 -15.12 -17.62
C VAL A 482 12.64 -14.40 -16.42
N ILE A 483 11.85 -14.07 -15.39
CA ILE A 483 12.36 -13.44 -14.16
C ILE A 483 13.40 -14.34 -13.47
N GLU A 484 13.13 -15.64 -13.33
CA GLU A 484 14.03 -16.62 -12.72
C GLU A 484 15.34 -16.74 -13.52
N SER A 485 15.25 -16.74 -14.85
CA SER A 485 16.41 -16.75 -15.75
C SER A 485 17.29 -15.50 -15.60
N MET A 486 16.69 -14.30 -15.59
CA MET A 486 17.42 -13.03 -15.42
C MET A 486 18.03 -12.88 -14.03
N ALA A 487 17.31 -13.31 -13.00
CA ALA A 487 17.74 -13.22 -11.61
C ALA A 487 18.91 -14.16 -11.29
N GLN A 488 18.95 -15.35 -11.91
CA GLN A 488 19.91 -16.42 -11.60
C GLN A 488 20.00 -16.67 -10.09
N PRO A 489 18.88 -17.05 -9.43
CA PRO A 489 18.84 -17.14 -7.98
C PRO A 489 19.72 -18.27 -7.44
N THR A 490 20.43 -17.99 -6.35
CA THR A 490 21.11 -19.01 -5.54
C THR A 490 20.11 -19.90 -4.81
N ARG A 491 18.94 -19.36 -4.46
CA ARG A 491 17.88 -20.04 -3.72
C ARG A 491 16.50 -19.71 -4.28
N VAL A 492 15.69 -20.73 -4.49
CA VAL A 492 14.30 -20.61 -4.93
C VAL A 492 13.38 -21.11 -3.83
N PHE A 493 12.45 -20.29 -3.39
CA PHE A 493 11.42 -20.63 -2.42
C PHE A 493 10.08 -20.71 -3.14
N SER A 494 9.62 -21.94 -3.38
CA SER A 494 8.43 -22.22 -4.18
C SER A 494 7.29 -22.69 -3.29
N PHE A 495 6.19 -21.95 -3.28
CA PHE A 495 4.97 -22.40 -2.63
C PHE A 495 4.24 -23.40 -3.52
N GLU A 496 3.76 -24.48 -2.93
CA GLU A 496 2.96 -25.48 -3.62
C GLU A 496 1.64 -24.86 -4.11
N SER A 497 1.30 -25.10 -5.38
CA SER A 497 -0.08 -24.93 -5.84
C SER A 497 -0.92 -26.00 -5.18
N GLN A 498 -1.98 -25.63 -4.46
CA GLN A 498 -2.92 -26.62 -3.93
C GLN A 498 -3.39 -27.52 -5.09
N PRO A 499 -3.35 -28.86 -4.96
CA PRO A 499 -3.79 -29.74 -6.02
C PRO A 499 -5.26 -29.45 -6.37
N GLU A 500 -5.54 -29.26 -7.67
CA GLU A 500 -6.86 -28.98 -8.24
C GLU A 500 -7.85 -30.17 -8.14
N GLU A 501 -7.67 -31.09 -7.19
CA GLU A 501 -8.54 -32.27 -7.04
C GLU A 501 -9.91 -31.96 -6.41
N LEU A 502 -10.23 -30.70 -6.11
CA LEU A 502 -11.53 -30.31 -5.57
C LEU A 502 -12.53 -29.71 -6.59
N TYR A 503 -12.14 -29.59 -7.86
CA TYR A 503 -13.04 -29.15 -8.94
C TYR A 503 -13.11 -30.18 -10.07
N SER A 504 -13.34 -31.46 -9.76
CA SER A 504 -13.79 -32.43 -10.77
C SER A 504 -15.30 -32.30 -11.00
N GLY A 505 -15.76 -31.10 -11.35
CA GLY A 505 -17.05 -30.92 -12.01
C GLY A 505 -16.84 -31.08 -13.51
N GLN A 506 -17.58 -31.96 -14.18
CA GLN A 506 -17.52 -32.08 -15.63
C GLN A 506 -17.98 -30.76 -16.27
N GLY A 507 -17.04 -29.89 -16.63
CA GLY A 507 -17.32 -28.61 -17.29
C GLY A 507 -16.05 -27.96 -17.84
N TRP A 508 -15.95 -27.91 -19.16
CA TRP A 508 -15.18 -26.99 -20.04
C TRP A 508 -13.76 -26.51 -19.68
N THR A 509 -13.02 -27.14 -18.77
CA THR A 509 -11.64 -26.75 -18.40
C THR A 509 -10.55 -27.64 -19.00
N SER A 510 -10.77 -28.16 -20.20
CA SER A 510 -9.68 -28.68 -21.03
C SER A 510 -9.28 -27.62 -22.05
N THR A 511 -8.53 -26.59 -21.61
CA THR A 511 -7.84 -25.71 -22.55
C THR A 511 -6.88 -26.56 -23.37
N PRO A 512 -6.95 -26.56 -24.72
CA PRO A 512 -5.93 -27.21 -25.53
C PRO A 512 -4.57 -26.59 -25.22
N PRO A 513 -3.46 -27.35 -25.32
CA PRO A 513 -2.11 -26.79 -25.17
C PRO A 513 -1.93 -25.69 -26.21
N TRP A 514 -1.99 -24.43 -25.76
CA TRP A 514 -1.76 -23.28 -26.60
C TRP A 514 -0.26 -23.24 -26.91
N GLN A 515 0.12 -23.39 -28.18
CA GLN A 515 1.48 -23.14 -28.61
C GLN A 515 1.72 -21.63 -28.49
N ALA A 516 2.49 -21.24 -27.48
CA ALA A 516 2.85 -19.86 -27.23
C ALA A 516 3.46 -19.22 -28.50
N ALA A 517 2.99 -18.03 -28.85
CA ALA A 517 3.82 -17.12 -29.62
C ALA A 517 5.07 -16.85 -28.77
N GLN A 518 6.24 -17.27 -29.25
CA GLN A 518 7.50 -17.02 -28.55
C GLN A 518 7.63 -15.51 -28.34
N LEU A 519 7.72 -15.08 -27.08
CA LEU A 519 8.14 -13.71 -26.75
C LEU A 519 9.47 -13.45 -27.48
N PRO A 520 9.69 -12.23 -28.00
CA PRO A 520 10.82 -11.93 -28.87
C PRO A 520 12.14 -12.40 -28.25
N TYR A 521 12.77 -13.34 -28.95
CA TYR A 521 14.08 -13.89 -28.64
C TYR A 521 15.12 -12.78 -28.67
N ASP A 522 15.71 -12.49 -27.51
CA ASP A 522 16.87 -11.59 -27.41
C ASP A 522 18.17 -12.40 -27.60
N PRO A 523 18.91 -12.22 -28.70
CA PRO A 523 20.16 -12.93 -28.96
C PRO A 523 21.28 -12.59 -27.96
N ALA A 524 21.14 -11.57 -27.11
CA ALA A 524 22.08 -11.29 -26.03
C ALA A 524 22.03 -12.34 -24.89
N TYR A 525 20.94 -13.10 -24.80
CA TYR A 525 20.76 -14.17 -23.81
C TYR A 525 20.25 -15.42 -24.51
N PRO A 526 21.15 -16.29 -25.02
CA PRO A 526 20.72 -17.58 -25.49
C PRO A 526 20.03 -18.29 -24.31
N THR A 527 18.91 -18.95 -24.58
CA THR A 527 18.44 -20.07 -23.77
C THR A 527 19.52 -21.16 -23.83
N THR A 528 20.62 -20.93 -23.10
CA THR A 528 21.80 -21.76 -23.21
C THR A 528 21.51 -23.12 -22.63
N SER A 529 21.85 -24.13 -23.43
CA SER A 529 22.41 -25.41 -23.00
C SER A 529 23.15 -25.29 -21.66
N PRO A 530 23.12 -26.33 -20.81
CA PRO A 530 23.42 -26.21 -19.38
C PRO A 530 24.83 -25.64 -19.17
N VAL A 531 24.91 -24.34 -18.88
CA VAL A 531 26.02 -23.77 -18.13
C VAL A 531 26.07 -24.56 -16.84
N GLU A 532 27.25 -25.04 -16.45
CA GLU A 532 27.47 -25.77 -15.19
C GLU A 532 26.84 -24.96 -14.05
N LYS A 533 25.60 -25.31 -13.69
CA LYS A 533 24.83 -24.58 -12.68
C LYS A 533 25.55 -24.80 -11.37
N GLU A 534 26.09 -23.74 -10.77
CA GLU A 534 26.11 -23.69 -9.31
C GLU A 534 24.71 -24.13 -8.85
N SER A 535 24.67 -25.13 -7.99
CA SER A 535 23.43 -25.83 -7.66
C SER A 535 22.45 -24.86 -6.99
N THR A 536 21.50 -24.29 -7.77
CA THR A 536 20.38 -23.53 -7.22
C THR A 536 19.64 -24.41 -6.23
N GLN A 537 19.57 -23.97 -4.97
CA GLN A 537 18.87 -24.72 -3.93
C GLN A 537 17.38 -24.36 -3.94
N THR A 538 16.52 -25.36 -4.10
CA THR A 538 15.06 -25.16 -4.13
C THR A 538 14.42 -25.65 -2.84
N TYR A 539 13.57 -24.82 -2.25
CA TYR A 539 12.77 -25.10 -1.07
C TYR A 539 11.29 -25.11 -1.44
N THR A 540 10.62 -26.22 -1.16
CA THR A 540 9.17 -26.32 -1.29
C THR A 540 8.51 -25.86 0.02
N LEU A 541 7.59 -24.91 -0.09
CA LEU A 541 6.94 -24.26 1.04
C LEU A 541 5.44 -24.54 1.07
N GLU A 542 4.93 -24.79 2.27
CA GLU A 542 3.49 -24.91 2.54
C GLU A 542 2.82 -23.53 2.42
N THR A 543 1.58 -23.51 1.93
CA THR A 543 0.77 -22.29 1.92
C THR A 543 0.41 -21.84 3.33
N ALA A 544 0.40 -20.54 3.57
CA ALA A 544 -0.09 -19.97 4.82
C ALA A 544 -1.53 -20.44 5.13
N PRO A 545 -1.87 -20.67 6.42
CA PRO A 545 -3.21 -21.09 6.81
C PRO A 545 -4.29 -20.11 6.32
N ILE A 546 -5.44 -20.66 5.90
CA ILE A 546 -6.61 -19.85 5.52
C ILE A 546 -7.14 -19.16 6.77
N SER A 547 -7.16 -17.83 6.74
CA SER A 547 -7.71 -17.01 7.82
C SER A 547 -9.02 -16.37 7.37
N ALA A 548 -9.96 -16.22 8.30
CA ALA A 548 -11.21 -15.49 8.07
C ALA A 548 -10.97 -14.01 7.69
N LEU A 549 -9.77 -13.47 7.94
CA LEU A 549 -9.35 -12.15 7.47
C LEU A 549 -9.41 -12.03 5.94
N GLN A 550 -9.09 -13.10 5.21
CA GLN A 550 -9.11 -13.10 3.74
C GLN A 550 -10.52 -12.95 3.16
N ALA A 551 -11.55 -13.32 3.94
CA ALA A 551 -12.95 -13.10 3.57
C ALA A 551 -13.45 -11.70 3.97
N ARG A 552 -12.77 -11.02 4.90
CA ARG A 552 -13.15 -9.68 5.39
C ARG A 552 -12.53 -8.55 4.58
N TYR A 553 -11.29 -8.71 4.12
CA TYR A 553 -10.55 -7.67 3.41
C TYR A 553 -10.11 -8.18 2.05
N THR A 554 -10.63 -7.57 0.99
CA THR A 554 -10.26 -7.91 -0.38
C THR A 554 -8.93 -7.26 -0.77
N PRO A 555 -8.25 -7.75 -1.82
CA PRO A 555 -7.08 -7.06 -2.37
C PRO A 555 -7.35 -5.60 -2.76
N ALA A 556 -8.56 -5.28 -3.24
CA ALA A 556 -8.94 -3.92 -3.56
C ALA A 556 -8.99 -3.03 -2.31
N ASP A 557 -9.59 -3.51 -1.22
CA ASP A 557 -9.64 -2.79 0.05
C ASP A 557 -8.24 -2.49 0.59
N LEU A 558 -7.34 -3.46 0.50
CA LEU A 558 -5.95 -3.30 0.94
C LEU A 558 -5.17 -2.32 0.07
N ARG A 559 -5.44 -2.25 -1.24
CA ARG A 559 -4.84 -1.23 -2.12
C ARG A 559 -5.31 0.17 -1.76
N VAL A 560 -6.59 0.35 -1.46
CA VAL A 560 -7.12 1.64 -0.98
C VAL A 560 -6.45 2.01 0.34
N LEU A 561 -6.34 1.08 1.29
CA LEU A 561 -5.63 1.31 2.55
C LEU A 561 -4.17 1.73 2.34
N SER A 562 -3.42 1.01 1.52
CA SER A 562 -2.02 1.35 1.21
C SER A 562 -1.89 2.70 0.50
N THR A 563 -2.82 3.03 -0.40
CA THR A 563 -2.82 4.32 -1.12
C THR A 563 -3.07 5.48 -0.17
N ILE A 564 -4.09 5.39 0.69
CA ILE A 564 -4.40 6.45 1.66
C ILE A 564 -3.26 6.60 2.66
N THR A 565 -2.76 5.52 3.23
CA THR A 565 -1.64 5.59 4.18
C THR A 565 -0.35 6.11 3.54
N TYR A 566 -0.09 5.82 2.26
CA TYR A 566 1.01 6.40 1.49
C TYR A 566 0.90 7.93 1.39
N PHE A 567 -0.24 8.47 0.93
CA PHE A 567 -0.42 9.92 0.75
C PHE A 567 -0.45 10.71 2.07
N HIS A 568 -0.71 10.04 3.19
CA HIS A 568 -0.65 10.64 4.53
C HIS A 568 0.70 10.46 5.24
N ALA A 569 1.63 9.71 4.65
CA ALA A 569 2.94 9.45 5.24
C ALA A 569 3.89 10.66 5.06
N SER A 570 4.78 10.85 6.03
CA SER A 570 5.96 11.71 5.93
C SER A 570 7.17 10.82 5.62
N LEU A 571 7.59 10.81 4.36
CA LEU A 571 8.67 9.95 3.88
C LEU A 571 10.03 10.65 4.01
N HIS A 572 11.04 9.87 4.39
CA HIS A 572 12.41 10.35 4.56
C HIS A 572 13.38 9.55 3.68
N PRO A 573 14.44 10.18 3.14
CA PRO A 573 15.48 9.47 2.37
C PRO A 573 16.26 8.43 3.18
N THR A 574 16.31 8.59 4.51
CA THR A 574 17.07 7.73 5.43
C THR A 574 16.14 6.99 6.37
N GLN A 575 16.34 5.68 6.51
CA GLN A 575 15.58 4.82 7.43
C GLN A 575 15.88 5.09 8.92
N SER A 576 16.90 5.90 9.23
CA SER A 576 17.19 6.36 10.59
C SER A 576 16.03 7.16 11.18
N ILE A 577 15.29 7.90 10.35
CA ILE A 577 14.11 8.67 10.74
C ILE A 577 12.87 7.79 10.53
N PRO A 578 12.07 7.53 11.57
CA PRO A 578 10.87 6.72 11.43
C PRO A 578 9.81 7.44 10.59
N VAL A 579 9.03 6.67 9.84
CA VAL A 579 7.87 7.19 9.11
C VAL A 579 6.79 7.61 10.11
N THR A 580 6.18 8.77 9.87
CA THR A 580 5.02 9.27 10.62
C THR A 580 3.85 9.55 9.68
N TRP A 581 2.64 9.56 10.20
CA TRP A 581 1.40 9.81 9.46
C TRP A 581 0.63 10.97 10.08
N ASP A 582 0.14 11.85 9.22
CA ASP A 582 -0.83 12.88 9.62
C ASP A 582 -2.20 12.58 9.01
N LEU A 583 -3.00 11.83 9.76
CA LEU A 583 -4.39 11.46 9.47
C LEU A 583 -5.42 12.35 10.20
N SER A 584 -4.99 13.51 10.71
CA SER A 584 -5.87 14.47 11.40
C SER A 584 -6.83 15.20 10.46
N SER A 585 -6.48 15.30 9.17
CA SER A 585 -7.27 15.99 8.15
C SER A 585 -7.29 15.22 6.83
N PRO A 586 -8.39 15.29 6.06
CA PRO A 586 -8.48 14.73 4.71
C PRO A 586 -7.45 15.23 3.71
N LEU A 587 -7.18 14.45 2.65
CA LEU A 587 -6.25 14.87 1.57
C LEU A 587 -6.74 16.15 0.88
N VAL A 588 -8.05 16.29 0.67
CA VAL A 588 -8.64 17.51 0.10
C VAL A 588 -8.31 18.76 0.92
N CYS A 589 -8.08 18.61 2.24
CA CYS A 589 -7.72 19.71 3.15
C CYS A 589 -6.21 19.91 3.33
N LYS A 590 -5.36 19.04 2.77
CA LYS A 590 -3.90 19.19 2.85
C LYS A 590 -3.44 20.37 2.00
N ILE A 591 -2.35 21.01 2.43
CA ILE A 591 -1.72 22.08 1.66
C ILE A 591 -0.97 21.43 0.49
N PRO A 592 -1.27 21.79 -0.77
CA PRO A 592 -0.60 21.22 -1.92
C PRO A 592 0.70 21.96 -2.23
N TRP A 593 1.53 21.33 -3.04
CA TRP A 593 2.59 22.01 -3.78
C TRP A 593 2.00 22.67 -5.03
N GLU A 594 2.32 23.94 -5.26
CA GLU A 594 2.02 24.61 -6.53
C GLU A 594 3.24 24.50 -7.46
N VAL A 595 3.02 24.03 -8.68
CA VAL A 595 4.09 23.76 -9.66
C VAL A 595 3.61 24.06 -11.07
N GLU A 596 4.51 24.59 -11.90
CA GLU A 596 4.26 24.84 -13.32
C GLU A 596 4.75 23.66 -14.18
N LEU A 597 3.88 23.21 -15.07
CA LEU A 597 4.14 22.24 -16.12
C LEU A 597 4.28 22.95 -17.46
N GLY A 598 5.44 22.84 -18.11
CA GLY A 598 5.69 23.44 -19.42
C GLY A 598 7.17 23.41 -19.81
N THR A 599 7.49 23.78 -21.04
CA THR A 599 8.88 23.84 -21.51
C THR A 599 9.71 24.81 -20.66
N GLY A 600 10.81 24.32 -20.06
CA GLY A 600 11.67 25.10 -19.17
C GLY A 600 11.06 25.41 -17.80
N LYS A 601 10.00 24.70 -17.39
CA LYS A 601 9.38 24.81 -16.06
C LYS A 601 9.85 23.68 -15.13
N ALA A 602 9.33 23.66 -13.90
CA ALA A 602 9.73 22.66 -12.91
C ALA A 602 9.34 21.23 -13.34
N LEU A 603 8.16 21.07 -13.94
CA LEU A 603 7.80 19.87 -14.67
C LEU A 603 7.81 20.19 -16.15
N GLU A 604 8.49 19.36 -16.93
CA GLU A 604 8.79 19.65 -18.33
C GLU A 604 8.01 18.75 -19.27
N LYS A 605 7.65 17.53 -18.84
CA LYS A 605 7.11 16.49 -19.71
C LYS A 605 5.99 15.67 -19.07
N VAL A 606 5.07 15.20 -19.90
CA VAL A 606 4.00 14.28 -19.55
C VAL A 606 4.00 13.09 -20.48
N TYR A 607 3.90 11.88 -19.92
CA TYR A 607 3.66 10.65 -20.66
C TYR A 607 2.37 10.02 -20.15
N LEU A 608 1.48 9.67 -21.08
CA LEU A 608 0.29 8.87 -20.77
C LEU A 608 0.57 7.45 -21.24
N ILE A 609 0.38 6.48 -20.35
CA ILE A 609 0.65 5.07 -20.61
C ILE A 609 -0.58 4.21 -20.32
N GLY A 610 -0.56 2.98 -20.85
CA GLY A 610 -1.62 2.00 -20.66
C GLY A 610 -2.79 2.20 -21.62
N GLU A 611 -3.79 1.34 -21.48
CA GLU A 611 -4.91 1.26 -22.41
C GLU A 611 -5.69 2.60 -22.49
N GLY A 612 -6.00 3.03 -23.72
CA GLY A 612 -6.73 4.26 -23.99
C GLY A 612 -5.90 5.55 -23.90
N SER A 613 -4.64 5.49 -23.48
CA SER A 613 -3.75 6.66 -23.42
C SER A 613 -3.44 7.27 -24.80
N GLU A 614 -3.37 6.42 -25.82
CA GLU A 614 -3.17 6.78 -27.23
C GLU A 614 -4.25 7.74 -27.77
N GLY A 615 -5.44 7.73 -27.16
CA GLY A 615 -6.61 8.48 -27.62
C GLY A 615 -6.78 9.86 -27.00
N VAL A 616 -5.83 10.31 -26.17
CA VAL A 616 -5.88 11.63 -25.53
C VAL A 616 -5.21 12.65 -26.42
N LEU A 617 -5.99 13.65 -26.85
CA LEU A 617 -5.48 14.76 -27.65
C LEU A 617 -4.75 15.78 -26.77
N GLU A 618 -3.90 16.61 -27.36
CA GLU A 618 -3.16 17.65 -26.64
C GLU A 618 -4.10 18.64 -25.94
N GLU A 619 -5.22 19.00 -26.58
CA GLU A 619 -6.26 19.85 -25.98
C GLU A 619 -6.97 19.22 -24.78
N ASP A 620 -7.02 17.88 -24.71
CA ASP A 620 -7.69 17.12 -23.66
C ASP A 620 -6.76 16.80 -22.49
N LEU A 621 -5.45 17.09 -22.61
CA LEU A 621 -4.45 16.83 -21.57
C LEU A 621 -4.85 17.39 -20.19
N PRO A 622 -5.33 18.66 -20.07
CA PRO A 622 -5.78 19.16 -18.77
C PRO A 622 -6.92 18.30 -18.19
N ILE A 623 -7.89 17.91 -19.01
CA ILE A 623 -9.03 17.07 -18.57
C ILE A 623 -8.51 15.71 -18.10
N ALA A 624 -7.56 15.11 -18.83
CA ALA A 624 -6.97 13.82 -18.50
C ALA A 624 -6.16 13.84 -17.20
N LEU A 625 -5.55 14.98 -16.84
CA LEU A 625 -4.71 15.13 -15.64
C LEU A 625 -5.50 15.52 -14.39
N ASN A 626 -6.65 16.19 -14.52
CA ASN A 626 -7.42 16.67 -13.38
C ASN A 626 -7.91 15.52 -12.49
N GLY A 627 -7.54 15.53 -11.20
CA GLY A 627 -7.91 14.45 -10.27
C GLY A 627 -7.16 13.14 -10.48
N ALA A 628 -6.14 13.09 -11.34
CA ALA A 628 -5.40 11.87 -11.60
C ALA A 628 -4.36 11.59 -10.50
N ILE A 629 -4.14 10.29 -10.22
CA ILE A 629 -2.89 9.83 -9.63
C ILE A 629 -1.84 9.81 -10.74
N VAL A 630 -0.71 10.46 -10.49
CA VAL A 630 0.42 10.53 -11.42
C VAL A 630 1.70 10.11 -10.72
N ALA A 631 2.62 9.55 -11.49
CA ALA A 631 3.97 9.28 -11.07
C ALA A 631 4.86 10.49 -11.36
N LEU A 632 5.65 10.88 -10.36
CA LEU A 632 6.73 11.85 -10.49
C LEU A 632 8.02 11.10 -10.82
N ALA A 633 8.69 11.49 -11.89
CA ALA A 633 9.92 10.87 -12.34
C ALA A 633 11.02 11.91 -12.64
N GLU A 634 12.27 11.47 -12.52
CA GLU A 634 13.46 12.22 -12.93
C GLU A 634 14.04 11.62 -14.21
N MET A 635 14.66 12.47 -15.02
CA MET A 635 15.48 12.06 -16.16
C MET A 635 16.91 11.85 -15.69
N LEU A 636 17.53 10.78 -16.18
CA LEU A 636 18.88 10.37 -15.84
C LEU A 636 19.73 10.34 -17.11
N GLY A 637 20.96 10.84 -17.00
CA GLY A 637 21.86 10.98 -18.13
C GLY A 637 21.47 12.12 -19.09
N GLY A 638 22.13 12.15 -20.26
CA GLY A 638 21.96 13.17 -21.29
C GLY A 638 21.02 12.73 -22.42
N TYR A 639 19.91 12.07 -22.09
CA TYR A 639 18.90 11.70 -23.09
C TYR A 639 18.35 12.99 -23.73
N GLU A 640 18.79 13.29 -24.94
CA GLU A 640 18.32 14.44 -25.71
C GLU A 640 16.94 14.14 -26.24
N ASP A 641 15.97 14.83 -25.68
CA ASP A 641 14.60 14.58 -25.99
C ASP A 641 13.87 15.88 -26.33
N GLN A 642 12.92 15.79 -27.26
CA GLN A 642 12.27 16.95 -27.85
C GLN A 642 11.65 17.86 -26.77
N PRO A 643 11.70 19.20 -26.93
CA PRO A 643 11.20 20.17 -25.95
C PRO A 643 9.66 20.30 -25.98
N ILE A 644 8.98 19.18 -26.23
CA ILE A 644 7.53 19.05 -26.29
C ILE A 644 7.05 18.52 -24.94
N VAL A 645 6.06 19.21 -24.38
CA VAL A 645 5.49 18.88 -23.05
C VAL A 645 4.71 17.57 -23.10
N TYR A 646 3.89 17.41 -24.13
CA TYR A 646 3.07 16.21 -24.36
C TYR A 646 2.87 16.02 -25.85
N GLU A 647 2.90 14.76 -26.28
CA GLU A 647 2.61 14.34 -27.65
C GLU A 647 1.75 13.08 -27.56
N GLN A 648 0.70 13.01 -28.37
CA GLN A 648 -0.26 11.90 -28.36
C GLN A 648 0.42 10.56 -28.67
N GLY A 649 0.14 9.54 -27.87
CA GLY A 649 0.68 8.17 -28.06
C GLY A 649 2.18 8.03 -27.86
N ARG A 650 2.84 9.05 -27.29
CA ARG A 650 4.27 9.04 -27.08
C ARG A 650 4.66 8.10 -25.94
N SER A 651 5.51 7.12 -26.26
CA SER A 651 6.07 6.21 -25.26
C SER A 651 7.04 6.92 -24.30
N PRO A 652 7.11 6.48 -23.02
CA PRO A 652 8.11 6.97 -22.08
C PRO A 652 9.55 6.70 -22.54
N PRO A 653 10.54 7.44 -22.01
CA PRO A 653 11.95 7.18 -22.27
C PRO A 653 12.39 5.79 -21.79
N PRO A 654 13.48 5.24 -22.34
CA PRO A 654 14.03 3.95 -21.92
C PRO A 654 14.29 3.87 -20.41
N THR A 655 14.18 2.67 -19.85
CA THR A 655 14.22 2.41 -18.39
C THR A 655 15.55 2.84 -17.73
N ASP A 656 16.66 2.84 -18.45
CA ASP A 656 17.96 3.33 -17.94
C ASP A 656 18.00 4.85 -17.77
N SER A 657 17.30 5.57 -18.63
CA SER A 657 17.22 7.04 -18.67
C SER A 657 16.19 7.67 -17.72
N ILE A 658 15.36 6.85 -17.05
CA ILE A 658 14.30 7.35 -16.18
C ILE A 658 14.32 6.68 -14.81
N ASN A 659 13.95 7.42 -13.77
CA ASN A 659 13.74 6.87 -12.45
C ASN A 659 12.45 7.42 -11.83
N PHE A 660 11.64 6.51 -11.31
CA PHE A 660 10.43 6.85 -10.59
C PHE A 660 10.76 7.28 -9.15
N LEU A 661 10.22 8.43 -8.74
CA LEU A 661 10.47 9.00 -7.42
C LEU A 661 9.35 8.68 -6.42
N GLY A 662 8.09 8.71 -6.88
CA GLY A 662 6.91 8.51 -6.05
C GLY A 662 5.64 9.06 -6.71
N LEU A 663 4.49 8.85 -6.08
CA LEU A 663 3.20 9.27 -6.61
C LEU A 663 2.78 10.65 -6.10
N ALA A 664 1.94 11.31 -6.89
CA ALA A 664 1.23 12.52 -6.54
C ALA A 664 -0.24 12.42 -6.99
N VAL A 665 -1.14 13.15 -6.31
CA VAL A 665 -2.48 13.46 -6.83
C VAL A 665 -2.48 14.87 -7.36
N ILE A 666 -2.94 15.05 -8.60
CA ILE A 666 -3.24 16.38 -9.15
C ILE A 666 -4.60 16.80 -8.62
N ARG A 667 -4.62 17.61 -7.55
CA ARG A 667 -5.88 18.04 -6.92
C ARG A 667 -6.64 19.03 -7.78
N SER A 668 -5.93 19.94 -8.44
CA SER A 668 -6.51 20.92 -9.34
C SER A 668 -5.46 21.41 -10.32
N LEU A 669 -5.93 21.95 -11.42
CA LEU A 669 -5.12 22.64 -12.40
C LEU A 669 -5.77 23.96 -12.80
N SER A 670 -4.94 24.92 -13.21
CA SER A 670 -5.40 26.15 -13.83
C SER A 670 -4.57 26.41 -15.08
N SER A 671 -5.26 26.73 -16.17
CA SER A 671 -4.61 27.24 -17.38
C SER A 671 -4.33 28.72 -17.15
N ALA A 672 -3.07 29.13 -17.29
CA ALA A 672 -2.73 30.54 -17.23
C ALA A 672 -3.32 31.22 -18.48
N ASN A 673 -4.09 32.30 -18.28
CA ASN A 673 -4.83 33.03 -19.33
C ASN A 673 -3.93 33.76 -20.37
N SER A 674 -2.69 33.32 -20.61
CA SER A 674 -1.78 33.89 -21.59
C SER A 674 -1.25 32.83 -22.55
N VAL A 675 -1.09 33.27 -23.80
CA VAL A 675 -0.79 32.50 -25.02
C VAL A 675 0.53 31.70 -24.97
N ASP A 676 1.35 31.84 -23.91
CA ASP A 676 2.70 31.25 -23.78
C ASP A 676 3.00 30.56 -22.43
N SER A 677 2.01 30.37 -21.56
CA SER A 677 2.27 29.96 -20.16
C SER A 677 1.72 28.58 -19.85
N GLY A 678 2.61 27.65 -19.48
CA GLY A 678 2.30 26.29 -19.06
C GLY A 678 1.23 26.15 -17.97
N LEU A 679 0.84 24.90 -17.68
CA LEU A 679 -0.22 24.57 -16.74
C LEU A 679 0.24 24.72 -15.29
N LYS A 680 -0.54 25.41 -14.45
CA LYS A 680 -0.31 25.46 -13.00
C LYS A 680 -1.04 24.31 -12.32
N LEU A 681 -0.32 23.46 -11.61
CA LEU A 681 -0.82 22.26 -10.95
C LEU A 681 -0.74 22.40 -9.43
N GLN A 682 -1.75 21.89 -8.72
CA GLN A 682 -1.70 21.63 -7.29
C GLN A 682 -1.46 20.14 -7.04
N LEU A 683 -0.29 19.79 -6.52
CA LEU A 683 0.11 18.41 -6.24
C LEU A 683 0.02 18.08 -4.76
N LEU A 684 -0.58 16.93 -4.45
CA LEU A 684 -0.52 16.29 -3.14
C LEU A 684 0.41 15.08 -3.22
N THR A 685 1.48 15.05 -2.45
CA THR A 685 2.49 13.99 -2.51
C THR A 685 3.22 13.87 -1.17
N PRO A 686 3.57 12.66 -0.73
CA PRO A 686 4.35 12.45 0.49
C PRO A 686 5.87 12.62 0.26
N LEU A 687 6.30 12.93 -0.97
CA LEU A 687 7.72 13.05 -1.29
C LEU A 687 8.37 14.24 -0.58
N PRO A 688 9.57 14.06 0.00
CA PRO A 688 10.30 15.15 0.62
C PRO A 688 10.82 16.14 -0.43
N PRO A 689 11.11 17.40 -0.05
CA PRO A 689 11.60 18.44 -0.97
C PRO A 689 12.84 18.03 -1.78
N SER A 690 13.73 17.22 -1.20
CA SER A 690 14.92 16.69 -1.89
C SER A 690 14.60 15.77 -3.07
N TYR A 691 13.45 15.08 -3.04
CA TYR A 691 12.97 14.27 -4.17
C TYR A 691 12.19 15.14 -5.15
N LEU A 692 11.31 16.01 -4.65
CA LEU A 692 10.51 16.90 -5.51
C LEU A 692 11.36 17.80 -6.40
N SER A 693 12.48 18.32 -5.88
CA SER A 693 13.40 19.15 -6.67
C SER A 693 14.02 18.45 -7.89
N ARG A 694 14.02 17.12 -7.93
CA ARG A 694 14.54 16.29 -9.03
C ARG A 694 13.47 15.88 -10.04
N ALA A 695 12.20 15.94 -9.66
CA ALA A 695 11.10 15.58 -10.54
C ALA A 695 11.04 16.53 -11.74
N ARG A 696 11.01 15.97 -12.95
CA ARG A 696 10.86 16.71 -14.21
C ARG A 696 9.73 16.16 -15.07
N ILE A 697 9.29 14.94 -14.79
CA ILE A 697 8.37 14.17 -15.65
C ILE A 697 7.14 13.76 -14.85
N LEU A 698 5.97 13.88 -15.47
CA LEU A 698 4.72 13.26 -15.04
C LEU A 698 4.43 12.02 -15.90
N ILE A 699 4.07 10.92 -15.26
CA ILE A 699 3.57 9.73 -15.96
C ILE A 699 2.19 9.40 -15.41
N LYS A 700 1.19 9.23 -16.27
CA LYS A 700 -0.17 8.83 -15.87
C LYS A 700 -0.55 7.53 -16.57
N ASN A 701 -1.10 6.59 -15.80
CA ASN A 701 -1.85 5.45 -16.33
C ASN A 701 -3.32 5.56 -15.91
N GLY A 702 -4.25 5.23 -16.81
CA GLY A 702 -5.69 5.27 -16.54
C GLY A 702 -6.19 4.19 -15.57
N ALA A 703 -5.40 3.15 -15.27
CA ALA A 703 -5.84 2.03 -14.42
C ALA A 703 -5.86 2.36 -12.91
N LEU A 704 -5.18 3.42 -12.48
CA LEU A 704 -5.21 3.90 -11.10
C LEU A 704 -6.28 4.96 -10.90
N GLU A 705 -7.29 4.62 -10.10
CA GLU A 705 -8.40 5.52 -9.79
C GLU A 705 -8.03 6.54 -8.69
N LEU A 706 -8.73 7.68 -8.69
CA LEU A 706 -8.63 8.68 -7.62
C LEU A 706 -8.96 8.01 -6.26
N PRO A 707 -8.16 8.23 -5.21
CA PRO A 707 -8.38 7.59 -3.93
C PRO A 707 -9.54 8.29 -3.20
N LEU A 708 -10.78 7.89 -3.54
CA LEU A 708 -12.01 8.53 -3.10
C LEU A 708 -12.08 8.76 -1.58
N PRO A 709 -11.74 7.79 -0.71
CA PRO A 709 -11.74 8.05 0.74
C PRO A 709 -10.91 9.28 1.11
N GLY A 710 -9.74 9.44 0.48
CA GLY A 710 -8.82 10.57 0.64
C GLY A 710 -9.42 11.92 0.27
N MET A 711 -10.28 11.93 -0.75
CA MET A 711 -10.90 13.13 -1.33
C MET A 711 -12.24 13.49 -0.68
N THR A 712 -12.75 12.64 0.20
CA THR A 712 -13.96 12.91 0.98
C THR A 712 -13.60 13.53 2.34
N ASP A 713 -14.37 14.51 2.81
CA ASP A 713 -14.15 15.07 4.15
C ASP A 713 -14.77 14.19 5.24
N TRP A 714 -14.03 13.16 5.67
CA TRP A 714 -14.47 12.21 6.71
C TRP A 714 -14.56 12.81 8.11
N ARG A 715 -14.21 14.09 8.32
CA ARG A 715 -14.36 14.74 9.63
C ARG A 715 -15.85 14.89 9.95
N ARG A 716 -16.17 14.97 11.24
CA ARG A 716 -17.57 15.18 11.68
C ARG A 716 -18.15 16.44 11.02
N GLY A 717 -19.23 16.27 10.26
CA GLY A 717 -19.91 17.34 9.53
C GLY A 717 -19.24 17.75 8.21
N GLY A 718 -18.15 17.08 7.78
CA GLY A 718 -17.50 17.32 6.50
C GLY A 718 -18.32 16.83 5.30
N VAL A 719 -19.04 15.73 5.48
CA VAL A 719 -20.03 15.18 4.55
C VAL A 719 -21.40 15.16 5.22
N ASN A 720 -22.44 15.63 4.53
CA ASN A 720 -23.83 15.60 4.98
C ASN A 720 -24.76 15.11 3.85
N GLU A 721 -26.09 15.13 4.07
CA GLU A 721 -27.07 14.71 3.06
C GLU A 721 -27.10 15.63 1.84
N GLU A 722 -26.85 16.93 2.05
CA GLU A 722 -26.91 17.96 1.00
C GLU A 722 -25.63 18.03 0.16
N GLY A 723 -24.49 17.56 0.68
CA GLY A 723 -23.21 17.69 0.00
C GLY A 723 -21.97 17.51 0.89
N MET A 724 -20.87 18.16 0.47
CA MET A 724 -19.58 18.11 1.13
C MET A 724 -18.90 19.48 1.10
N LEU A 725 -18.19 19.87 2.18
CA LEU A 725 -17.44 21.15 2.25
C LEU A 725 -18.29 22.41 1.90
N GLY A 726 -19.59 22.40 2.23
CA GLY A 726 -20.50 23.51 1.95
C GLY A 726 -20.92 23.63 0.47
N LYS A 727 -20.70 22.58 -0.32
CA LYS A 727 -21.05 22.47 -1.73
C LYS A 727 -22.06 21.34 -1.92
N GLY A 728 -23.11 21.58 -2.72
CA GLY A 728 -24.08 20.55 -3.09
C GLY A 728 -23.42 19.41 -3.85
N TRP A 729 -24.00 18.21 -3.81
CA TRP A 729 -23.43 17.04 -4.49
C TRP A 729 -23.23 17.23 -5.99
N GLU A 730 -24.09 18.00 -6.64
CA GLU A 730 -24.00 18.42 -8.04
C GLU A 730 -22.79 19.31 -8.35
N GLU A 731 -22.22 19.97 -7.34
CA GLU A 731 -21.01 20.79 -7.45
C GLU A 731 -19.72 20.02 -7.10
N VAL A 732 -19.82 18.79 -6.59
CA VAL A 732 -18.66 17.97 -6.22
C VAL A 732 -18.17 17.21 -7.47
N PRO A 733 -16.96 17.52 -7.99
CA PRO A 733 -16.47 16.88 -9.20
C PRO A 733 -16.18 15.39 -8.98
N PHE A 734 -16.34 14.60 -10.04
CA PHE A 734 -16.06 13.15 -10.07
C PHE A 734 -16.93 12.28 -9.15
N LEU A 735 -17.95 12.86 -8.52
CA LEU A 735 -18.87 12.15 -7.62
C LEU A 735 -20.30 12.30 -8.11
N ASP A 736 -21.01 11.18 -8.21
CA ASP A 736 -22.46 11.14 -8.47
C ASP A 736 -23.13 10.47 -7.27
N VAL A 737 -24.09 11.16 -6.66
CA VAL A 737 -24.79 10.72 -5.42
C VAL A 737 -26.24 10.33 -5.71
N GLY A 738 -26.63 10.17 -6.98
CA GLY A 738 -27.94 9.62 -7.35
C GLY A 738 -28.12 8.17 -6.87
N GLY A 739 -29.21 7.91 -6.13
CA GLY A 739 -29.62 6.54 -5.81
C GLY A 739 -30.32 5.87 -7.01
N PRO A 740 -30.21 4.54 -7.19
CA PRO A 740 -31.21 3.83 -7.96
C PRO A 740 -32.53 3.88 -7.19
N ASP A 741 -33.64 4.20 -7.86
CA ASP A 741 -35.00 4.02 -7.34
C ASP A 741 -35.30 2.52 -7.18
N ILE A 742 -34.61 1.84 -6.25
CA ILE A 742 -34.86 0.45 -5.87
C ILE A 742 -34.96 0.44 -4.34
N ILE A 743 -36.18 0.20 -3.87
CA ILE A 743 -36.52 0.07 -2.46
C ILE A 743 -35.65 -1.06 -1.85
N GLY A 744 -34.77 -0.71 -0.92
CA GLY A 744 -33.95 -1.67 -0.17
C GLY A 744 -32.43 -1.61 -0.39
N GLY A 745 -31.94 -0.75 -1.27
CA GLY A 745 -30.51 -0.64 -1.59
C GLY A 745 -29.85 0.68 -1.18
N GLU A 746 -29.72 0.98 0.11
CA GLU A 746 -28.83 2.08 0.56
C GLU A 746 -27.35 1.67 0.43
N ARG A 747 -26.89 1.49 -0.81
CA ARG A 747 -25.46 1.50 -1.14
C ARG A 747 -25.24 2.59 -2.17
N ARG A 748 -24.62 3.69 -1.72
CA ARG A 748 -24.10 4.75 -2.59
C ARG A 748 -23.20 4.11 -3.66
N ARG A 749 -23.64 4.10 -4.92
CA ARG A 749 -22.86 3.62 -6.05
C ARG A 749 -22.31 4.81 -6.80
N PHE A 750 -20.99 4.86 -6.95
CA PHE A 750 -20.30 5.87 -7.74
C PHE A 750 -20.21 5.39 -9.19
N ARG A 751 -20.41 6.29 -10.16
CA ARG A 751 -20.17 5.96 -11.56
C ARG A 751 -18.67 5.86 -11.84
N LYS A 752 -18.27 4.73 -12.42
CA LYS A 752 -17.06 4.57 -13.23
C LYS A 752 -17.13 5.57 -14.38
N ASN A 753 -16.04 6.24 -14.70
CA ASN A 753 -16.00 7.26 -15.76
C ASN A 753 -16.59 6.75 -17.09
N ILE A 754 -17.55 7.52 -17.60
CA ILE A 754 -17.95 7.78 -18.99
C ILE A 754 -17.53 6.69 -20.00
N MET A 755 -18.42 5.72 -20.24
CA MET A 755 -18.48 5.07 -21.56
C MET A 755 -18.90 6.15 -22.58
N ARG A 756 -18.03 6.47 -23.54
CA ARG A 756 -18.41 7.27 -24.72
C ARG A 756 -19.48 6.49 -25.48
N LYS A 757 -20.70 7.05 -25.59
CA LYS A 757 -21.64 6.61 -26.62
C LYS A 757 -20.96 6.83 -27.96
N GLY A 758 -20.81 5.76 -28.73
CA GLY A 758 -20.28 5.81 -30.09
C GLY A 758 -21.05 6.83 -30.94
N MET A 759 -20.28 7.68 -31.62
CA MET A 759 -20.64 8.24 -32.92
C MET A 759 -19.58 7.80 -33.91
#